data_AF-A0A933GFJ4-F1
#
_entry.id   AF-A0A933GFJ4-F1
#
_cell.length_a   1.000
_cell.length_b   1.000
_cell.length_c   1.000
_cell.angle_alpha   90.00
_cell.angle_beta   90.00
_cell.angle_gamma   90.00
#
_symmetry.space_group_name_H-M   'P 1'
#
loop_
_entity.id
_entity.type
_entity.pdbx_description
1 polymer ?
#
loop_
_entity_poly.entity_id
_entity_poly.type
_entity_poly.pdbx_seq_one_letter_code
_entity_poly.pdbx_strand_id
1 'polypeptide(L)'
;MSRLPPFSRLVILLALGFFAAYVVVLRVVLAHSLPAPALVQINEDGFGDCQNAYSWSMAWFRGKLYVGTSRGIQVIADPDFHCQGNGLAAEIWRYTPEINMWDRVFKSPNDVPIPGRPDELAARDNGFRDMIVFREANGTEGLYVGGVIYPFPGDLRRPRILRSTDGVTFEPIPQDPGTFLGDLEADSFRAMAVYKGRLYVTAGSMLGEGVILEAEHPAGGNNNFRQVSPPGLLAFELDVFNGFLYVGTATLGNGPDAGFSVFKTEARPGITPYYTFIPVVTHGAFGKGFLAPNSAVLSMKVFRGRLYVGGLTDLIRINADDTWDLVVGDPRQTPDGDKFPISGLPAGFGNPFTGHLWRMQRHGPWFFVGTWDFSVFFRDVPIIGRIAALEAGFDLWTTRDGVFWFQITRNGFGNIFNHGVRSLESTPFGLFVGTANDWNGTQVWLAGGDSPARHRGPAVERGQISLKPPERLEGESRGGVTVLSWAPAPGARRFGVFRATYRPNREVGITQLPQDTWIPGPFTRIGTTAQFFFQDPTAVDEARYAYYVRAEDREGELSDPSNVVMVPSVAPVGSIDHVRATILDLAGRGKVKAVGGEAGLLRLLAVARAAAASGNLPRARWWLEALHRQVGQNPGEALDSLSAEELEIMVAKLVRRVSLAQAGVIPVRDVLESSAR
;
A
#
# COMPACT_ATOMS: atom_id res chain seq x y z
N MET A 1 6.18 33.15 47.45
CA MET A 1 5.08 33.04 46.46
C MET A 1 3.85 33.90 46.78
N SER A 2 3.82 34.71 47.84
CA SER A 2 2.64 35.46 48.31
C SER A 2 2.46 36.88 47.74
N ARG A 3 3.24 37.31 46.74
CA ARG A 3 3.15 38.68 46.18
C ARG A 3 3.10 38.73 44.64
N LEU A 4 2.21 37.95 44.03
CA LEU A 4 1.85 38.12 42.61
C LEU A 4 0.32 38.09 42.46
N PRO A 5 -0.27 38.91 41.58
CA PRO A 5 -1.71 38.99 41.38
C PRO A 5 -2.31 37.67 40.86
N PRO A 6 -3.60 37.39 41.15
CA PRO A 6 -4.23 36.08 40.92
C PRO A 6 -4.18 35.61 39.45
N PHE A 7 -4.17 36.53 38.49
CA PHE A 7 -4.05 36.23 37.06
C PHE A 7 -2.68 35.61 36.70
N SER A 8 -1.60 36.04 37.35
CA SER A 8 -0.25 35.53 37.10
C SER A 8 -0.03 34.13 37.68
N ARG A 9 -0.78 33.73 38.72
CA ARG A 9 -0.74 32.37 39.26
C ARG A 9 -1.48 31.37 38.37
N LEU A 10 -2.58 31.79 37.74
CA LEU A 10 -3.32 30.96 36.78
C LEU A 10 -2.50 30.71 35.51
N VAL A 11 -1.79 31.72 35.01
CA VAL A 11 -0.90 31.58 33.82
C VAL A 11 0.30 30.67 34.10
N ILE A 12 0.87 30.71 35.32
CA ILE A 12 2.00 29.83 35.69
C ILE A 12 1.53 28.38 35.95
N LEU A 13 0.34 28.18 36.51
CA LEU A 13 -0.28 26.84 36.65
C LEU A 13 -0.72 26.25 35.30
N LEU A 14 -1.23 27.08 34.38
CA LEU A 14 -1.53 26.68 33.00
C LEU A 14 -0.24 26.41 32.21
N ALA A 15 0.84 27.16 32.42
CA ALA A 15 2.13 26.93 31.78
C ALA A 15 2.84 25.67 32.29
N LEU A 16 2.72 25.34 33.58
CA LEU A 16 3.25 24.08 34.15
C LEU A 16 2.40 22.86 33.75
N GLY A 17 1.07 23.02 33.64
CA GLY A 17 0.17 22.03 33.05
C GLY A 17 0.42 21.82 31.55
N PHE A 18 0.72 22.88 30.81
CA PHE A 18 1.16 22.82 29.42
C PHE A 18 2.53 22.18 29.28
N PHE A 19 3.48 22.41 30.17
CA PHE A 19 4.82 21.80 30.07
C PHE A 19 4.78 20.28 30.39
N ALA A 20 3.96 19.85 31.35
CA ALA A 20 3.72 18.44 31.60
C ALA A 20 2.93 17.76 30.45
N ALA A 21 1.93 18.44 29.87
CA ALA A 21 1.24 17.97 28.67
C ALA A 21 2.14 17.99 27.42
N TYR A 22 3.08 18.93 27.32
CA TYR A 22 4.04 19.06 26.22
C TYR A 22 5.11 17.97 26.29
N VAL A 23 5.59 17.59 27.48
CA VAL A 23 6.51 16.46 27.68
C VAL A 23 5.80 15.10 27.51
N VAL A 24 4.52 14.99 27.87
CA VAL A 24 3.71 13.79 27.58
C VAL A 24 3.37 13.70 26.09
N VAL A 25 3.02 14.81 25.42
CA VAL A 25 2.79 14.83 23.96
C VAL A 25 4.08 14.56 23.20
N LEU A 26 5.25 15.10 23.59
CA LEU A 26 6.53 14.73 22.97
C LEU A 26 6.90 13.25 23.22
N ARG A 27 6.62 12.69 24.40
CA ARG A 27 6.83 11.23 24.64
C ARG A 27 5.79 10.34 23.96
N VAL A 28 4.58 10.84 23.69
CA VAL A 28 3.51 10.13 22.97
C VAL A 28 3.67 10.23 21.44
N VAL A 29 4.26 11.32 20.95
CA VAL A 29 4.63 11.55 19.54
C VAL A 29 5.89 10.74 19.16
N LEU A 30 6.75 10.40 20.11
CA LEU A 30 8.00 9.64 19.87
C LEU A 30 7.90 8.11 20.04
N ALA A 31 6.70 7.53 20.19
CA ALA A 31 6.58 6.12 20.58
C ALA A 31 5.56 5.29 19.78
N HIS A 32 5.49 5.40 18.44
CA HIS A 32 4.61 4.53 17.65
C HIS A 32 5.13 4.22 16.23
N SER A 33 6.36 3.71 16.11
CA SER A 33 6.81 2.99 14.89
C SER A 33 6.81 1.48 15.14
N LEU A 34 6.20 0.72 14.24
CA LEU A 34 6.02 -0.73 14.36
C LEU A 34 7.27 -1.47 13.85
N PRO A 35 7.69 -2.59 14.48
CA PRO A 35 8.78 -3.39 13.94
C PRO A 35 8.29 -4.38 12.86
N ALA A 36 8.04 -3.87 11.66
CA ALA A 36 8.63 -4.54 10.49
C ALA A 36 10.15 -4.31 10.56
N PRO A 37 11.02 -5.11 9.89
CA PRO A 37 12.46 -5.11 10.15
C PRO A 37 12.97 -3.68 10.30
N ALA A 38 13.49 -3.34 11.49
CA ALA A 38 13.69 -1.95 11.91
C ALA A 38 14.17 -1.11 10.71
N LEU A 39 13.26 -0.34 10.13
CA LEU A 39 13.55 0.43 8.94
C LEU A 39 14.49 1.53 9.39
N VAL A 40 15.65 1.59 8.75
CA VAL A 40 16.65 2.62 9.05
C VAL A 40 16.81 3.47 7.80
N GLN A 41 16.76 4.78 7.97
CA GLN A 41 17.12 5.71 6.92
C GLN A 41 18.61 5.56 6.60
N ILE A 42 18.96 5.44 5.33
CA ILE A 42 20.33 5.15 4.88
C ILE A 42 20.93 6.23 3.98
N ASN A 43 20.20 7.31 3.68
CA ASN A 43 20.70 8.50 3.00
C ASN A 43 20.53 9.74 3.90
N GLU A 44 21.29 10.79 3.63
CA GLU A 44 20.92 12.14 4.06
C GLU A 44 19.66 12.59 3.32
N ASP A 45 18.77 13.34 3.97
CA ASP A 45 17.55 13.87 3.35
C ASP A 45 17.88 14.55 2.00
N GLY A 46 17.20 14.15 0.93
CA GLY A 46 17.44 14.65 -0.43
C GLY A 46 18.85 14.38 -0.98
N PHE A 47 19.62 13.47 -0.37
CA PHE A 47 21.05 13.29 -0.64
C PHE A 47 21.85 14.59 -0.43
N GLY A 48 21.47 15.38 0.58
CA GLY A 48 22.08 16.67 0.90
C GLY A 48 21.49 17.87 0.13
N ASP A 49 20.46 17.65 -0.69
CA ASP A 49 19.76 18.71 -1.42
C ASP A 49 18.24 18.51 -1.34
N CYS A 50 17.56 19.41 -0.62
CA CYS A 50 16.11 19.31 -0.40
C CYS A 50 15.31 19.31 -1.70
N GLN A 51 15.86 19.83 -2.81
CA GLN A 51 15.16 19.80 -4.08
C GLN A 51 15.01 18.40 -4.63
N ASN A 52 15.81 17.41 -4.22
CA ASN A 52 15.55 15.99 -4.50
C ASN A 52 14.33 15.51 -3.72
N ALA A 53 13.15 16.03 -4.04
CA ALA A 53 11.93 15.84 -3.28
C ALA A 53 11.40 14.40 -3.34
N TYR A 54 11.68 13.65 -4.41
CA TYR A 54 11.16 12.30 -4.59
C TYR A 54 12.30 11.34 -4.97
N SER A 55 12.32 10.16 -4.35
CA SER A 55 12.95 8.96 -4.88
C SER A 55 11.97 8.33 -5.87
N TRP A 56 11.89 8.90 -7.07
CA TRP A 56 10.80 8.69 -8.01
C TRP A 56 10.82 7.30 -8.65
N SER A 57 11.98 6.66 -8.72
CA SER A 57 12.15 5.28 -9.18
C SER A 57 13.26 4.57 -8.43
N MET A 58 13.20 3.25 -8.38
CA MET A 58 14.27 2.39 -7.87
C MET A 58 14.42 1.15 -8.74
N ALA A 59 15.65 0.69 -8.92
CA ALA A 59 15.92 -0.61 -9.53
C ALA A 59 17.19 -1.24 -8.95
N TRP A 60 17.15 -2.56 -8.74
CA TRP A 60 18.33 -3.34 -8.45
C TRP A 60 19.05 -3.75 -9.74
N PHE A 61 20.29 -3.31 -9.90
CA PHE A 61 21.10 -3.61 -11.08
C PHE A 61 22.55 -3.87 -10.70
N ARG A 62 23.12 -4.98 -11.19
CA ARG A 62 24.54 -5.37 -10.95
C ARG A 62 24.97 -5.30 -9.49
N GLY A 63 24.10 -5.76 -8.58
CA GLY A 63 24.41 -5.81 -7.14
C GLY A 63 24.32 -4.47 -6.42
N LYS A 64 23.72 -3.45 -7.04
CA LYS A 64 23.57 -2.09 -6.50
C LYS A 64 22.12 -1.63 -6.64
N LEU A 65 21.70 -0.76 -5.73
CA LEU A 65 20.41 -0.07 -5.84
C LEU A 65 20.64 1.24 -6.57
N TYR A 66 19.82 1.53 -7.57
CA TYR A 66 19.75 2.83 -8.24
C TYR A 66 18.47 3.54 -7.83
N VAL A 67 18.56 4.85 -7.62
CA VAL A 67 17.45 5.73 -7.25
C VAL A 67 17.42 6.91 -8.22
N GLY A 68 16.34 7.06 -8.96
CA GLY A 68 16.09 8.23 -9.79
C GLY A 68 15.33 9.29 -9.01
N THR A 69 15.81 10.54 -9.02
CA THR A 69 15.14 11.63 -8.29
C THR A 69 14.10 12.35 -9.13
N SER A 70 13.15 13.02 -8.49
CA SER A 70 12.38 14.13 -9.05
C SER A 70 12.75 15.39 -8.32
N ARG A 71 12.89 16.52 -9.02
CA ARG A 71 13.32 17.76 -8.38
C ARG A 71 12.32 18.89 -8.43
N GLY A 72 12.09 19.55 -7.29
CA GLY A 72 11.38 20.82 -7.21
C GLY A 72 9.91 20.81 -7.68
N ILE A 73 9.17 19.71 -7.48
CA ILE A 73 7.74 19.63 -7.87
C ILE A 73 6.92 20.77 -7.23
N GLN A 74 7.11 21.05 -5.94
CA GLN A 74 6.39 22.15 -5.29
C GLN A 74 6.89 23.54 -5.68
N VAL A 75 8.15 23.68 -6.10
CA VAL A 75 8.68 24.97 -6.57
C VAL A 75 7.97 25.43 -7.84
N ILE A 76 7.47 24.49 -8.65
CA ILE A 76 6.66 24.79 -9.84
C ILE A 76 5.28 25.31 -9.44
N ALA A 77 4.69 24.72 -8.39
CA ALA A 77 3.37 25.12 -7.90
C ALA A 77 3.41 26.43 -7.10
N ASP A 78 4.51 26.66 -6.38
CA ASP A 78 4.78 27.82 -5.54
C ASP A 78 6.26 28.22 -5.64
N PRO A 79 6.60 29.23 -6.46
CA PRO A 79 7.99 29.69 -6.62
C PRO A 79 8.66 30.19 -5.32
N ASP A 80 7.87 30.62 -4.34
CA ASP A 80 8.35 31.12 -3.05
C ASP A 80 8.53 29.99 -2.00
N PHE A 81 8.37 28.73 -2.43
CA PHE A 81 8.48 27.58 -1.55
C PHE A 81 9.86 27.49 -0.88
N HIS A 82 9.85 27.10 0.39
CA HIS A 82 11.00 27.19 1.32
C HIS A 82 12.28 26.47 0.83
N CYS A 83 12.15 25.38 0.07
CA CYS A 83 13.30 24.63 -0.41
C CYS A 83 13.93 25.25 -1.68
N GLN A 84 14.85 26.19 -1.49
CA GLN A 84 15.63 26.83 -2.55
C GLN A 84 16.95 26.08 -2.80
N GLY A 85 16.88 24.85 -3.33
CA GLY A 85 18.05 24.02 -3.69
C GLY A 85 18.72 24.36 -5.04
N ASN A 86 19.61 23.48 -5.52
CA ASN A 86 20.50 23.73 -6.67
C ASN A 86 19.87 23.38 -8.03
N GLY A 87 18.75 24.03 -8.37
CA GLY A 87 18.09 23.91 -9.67
C GLY A 87 17.43 22.55 -9.95
N LEU A 88 16.64 22.48 -11.02
CA LEU A 88 15.71 21.38 -11.28
C LEU A 88 16.33 20.16 -12.02
N ALA A 89 17.66 20.07 -12.10
CA ALA A 89 18.36 19.02 -12.84
C ALA A 89 18.38 17.68 -12.09
N ALA A 90 17.58 16.72 -12.56
CA ALA A 90 17.39 15.42 -11.92
C ALA A 90 18.70 14.62 -11.78
N GLU A 91 18.71 13.70 -10.83
CA GLU A 91 19.89 12.94 -10.46
C GLU A 91 19.59 11.44 -10.42
N ILE A 92 20.61 10.61 -10.68
CA ILE A 92 20.58 9.18 -10.41
C ILE A 92 21.64 8.89 -9.36
N TRP A 93 21.20 8.30 -8.25
CA TRP A 93 22.03 7.90 -7.13
C TRP A 93 22.16 6.39 -7.09
N ARG A 94 23.37 5.90 -6.80
CA ARG A 94 23.69 4.49 -6.68
C ARG A 94 24.12 4.20 -5.25
N TYR A 95 23.47 3.23 -4.62
CA TYR A 95 23.87 2.70 -3.32
C TYR A 95 24.65 1.40 -3.49
N THR A 96 25.79 1.35 -2.80
CA THR A 96 26.62 0.18 -2.60
C THR A 96 26.41 -0.37 -1.19
N PRO A 97 25.66 -1.47 -1.02
CA PRO A 97 25.41 -2.01 0.31
C PRO A 97 26.66 -2.53 1.02
N GLU A 98 27.65 -3.07 0.30
CA GLU A 98 28.82 -3.71 0.89
C GLU A 98 29.71 -2.74 1.69
N ILE A 99 29.71 -1.47 1.33
CA ILE A 99 30.47 -0.41 2.01
C ILE A 99 29.58 0.74 2.49
N ASN A 100 28.26 0.57 2.44
CA ASN A 100 27.27 1.56 2.86
C ASN A 100 27.54 2.97 2.26
N MET A 101 27.67 3.05 0.93
CA MET A 101 28.08 4.27 0.24
C MET A 101 27.10 4.66 -0.86
N TRP A 102 26.81 5.95 -0.96
CA TRP A 102 26.02 6.56 -2.03
C TRP A 102 26.91 7.35 -2.98
N ASP A 103 26.74 7.12 -4.28
CA ASP A 103 27.38 7.87 -5.35
C ASP A 103 26.32 8.50 -6.25
N ARG A 104 26.44 9.79 -6.57
CA ARG A 104 25.68 10.38 -7.67
C ARG A 104 26.33 9.98 -8.99
N VAL A 105 25.76 9.01 -9.67
CA VAL A 105 26.29 8.46 -10.94
C VAL A 105 25.82 9.23 -12.17
N PHE A 106 24.75 10.01 -12.05
CA PHE A 106 24.28 10.87 -13.12
C PHE A 106 23.64 12.14 -12.57
N LYS A 107 23.83 13.25 -13.28
CA LYS A 107 23.07 14.50 -13.12
C LYS A 107 22.69 15.00 -14.50
N SER A 108 21.42 15.34 -14.68
CA SER A 108 20.94 15.94 -15.92
C SER A 108 21.73 17.23 -16.23
N PRO A 109 22.13 17.46 -17.48
CA PRO A 109 22.72 18.74 -17.86
C PRO A 109 21.69 19.87 -17.78
N ASN A 110 22.18 21.09 -17.55
CA ASN A 110 21.43 22.33 -17.77
C ASN A 110 21.85 22.87 -19.14
N ASP A 111 21.23 22.37 -20.21
CA ASP A 111 21.60 22.66 -21.60
C ASP A 111 20.44 23.20 -22.43
N VAL A 112 19.32 23.51 -21.78
CA VAL A 112 18.08 23.91 -22.45
C VAL A 112 17.94 25.43 -22.42
N PRO A 113 17.96 26.12 -23.56
CA PRO A 113 17.74 27.56 -23.61
C PRO A 113 16.34 27.94 -23.11
N ILE A 114 16.27 28.99 -22.29
CA ILE A 114 15.00 29.55 -21.80
C ILE A 114 14.65 30.79 -22.64
N PRO A 115 13.50 30.81 -23.35
CA PRO A 115 13.07 31.97 -24.10
C PRO A 115 13.01 33.23 -23.22
N GLY A 116 13.69 34.30 -23.66
CA GLY A 116 13.76 35.57 -22.93
C GLY A 116 14.76 35.60 -21.76
N ARG A 117 15.50 34.51 -21.50
CA ARG A 117 16.57 34.46 -20.48
C ARG A 117 17.84 33.82 -21.06
N PRO A 118 18.61 34.56 -21.88
CA PRO A 118 19.74 33.99 -22.65
C PRO A 118 20.91 33.48 -21.78
N ASP A 119 21.04 33.99 -20.55
CA ASP A 119 22.11 33.62 -19.62
C ASP A 119 21.71 32.47 -18.66
N GLU A 120 20.46 31.97 -18.76
CA GLU A 120 19.93 30.89 -17.93
C GLU A 120 19.62 29.66 -18.78
N LEU A 121 20.07 28.49 -18.33
CA LEU A 121 19.76 27.20 -18.95
C LEU A 121 18.91 26.35 -18.01
N ALA A 122 17.82 25.80 -18.53
CA ALA A 122 16.98 24.85 -17.83
C ALA A 122 17.56 23.42 -17.90
N ALA A 123 17.15 22.60 -16.94
CA ALA A 123 17.52 21.19 -16.88
C ALA A 123 16.93 20.39 -18.03
N ARG A 124 17.72 19.49 -18.62
CA ARG A 124 17.29 18.59 -19.69
C ARG A 124 16.27 17.53 -19.26
N ASP A 125 16.39 17.03 -18.04
CA ASP A 125 15.48 16.10 -17.39
C ASP A 125 15.23 16.59 -15.95
N ASN A 126 13.96 16.66 -15.56
CA ASN A 126 13.52 17.16 -14.26
C ASN A 126 13.17 16.05 -13.26
N GLY A 127 13.00 14.82 -13.76
CA GLY A 127 12.96 13.64 -12.92
C GLY A 127 13.12 12.32 -13.68
N PHE A 128 13.37 11.25 -12.93
CA PHE A 128 13.50 9.88 -13.43
C PHE A 128 12.45 8.96 -12.80
N ARG A 129 11.37 8.69 -13.52
CA ARG A 129 10.09 8.25 -12.94
C ARG A 129 9.91 6.75 -12.83
N ASP A 130 10.61 5.98 -13.65
CA ASP A 130 10.68 4.53 -13.56
C ASP A 130 12.02 4.00 -14.10
N MET A 131 12.40 2.81 -13.64
CA MET A 131 13.64 2.14 -13.99
C MET A 131 13.39 0.65 -14.17
N ILE A 132 13.92 0.06 -15.24
CA ILE A 132 13.80 -1.37 -15.46
C ILE A 132 15.07 -1.95 -16.08
N VAL A 133 15.41 -3.17 -15.67
CA VAL A 133 16.47 -3.94 -16.33
C VAL A 133 15.86 -4.69 -17.50
N PHE A 134 16.45 -4.51 -18.68
CA PHE A 134 16.06 -5.21 -19.90
C PHE A 134 17.27 -5.96 -20.47
N ARG A 135 17.06 -7.24 -20.82
CA ARG A 135 18.06 -8.07 -21.47
C ARG A 135 17.85 -8.05 -22.98
N GLU A 136 18.81 -7.48 -23.68
CA GLU A 136 18.82 -7.35 -25.13
C GLU A 136 19.05 -8.69 -25.83
N ALA A 137 18.71 -8.75 -27.12
CA ALA A 137 18.85 -9.96 -27.93
C ALA A 137 20.31 -10.49 -28.01
N ASN A 138 21.30 -9.60 -27.91
CA ASN A 138 22.73 -9.97 -27.87
C ASN A 138 23.20 -10.46 -26.48
N GLY A 139 22.30 -10.52 -25.49
CA GLY A 139 22.57 -10.93 -24.11
C GLY A 139 23.00 -9.80 -23.17
N THR A 140 23.21 -8.59 -23.67
CA THR A 140 23.55 -7.41 -22.85
C THR A 140 22.39 -7.03 -21.95
N GLU A 141 22.66 -6.85 -20.65
CA GLU A 141 21.68 -6.26 -19.74
C GLU A 141 21.90 -4.75 -19.66
N GLY A 142 20.84 -3.99 -19.94
CA GLY A 142 20.80 -2.55 -19.79
C GLY A 142 19.80 -2.14 -18.70
N LEU A 143 20.17 -1.15 -17.90
CA LEU A 143 19.25 -0.39 -17.06
C LEU A 143 18.66 0.75 -17.91
N TYR A 144 17.35 0.72 -18.12
CA TYR A 144 16.59 1.75 -18.81
C TYR A 144 15.87 2.64 -17.81
N VAL A 145 15.91 3.95 -18.02
CA VAL A 145 15.41 4.96 -17.09
C VAL A 145 14.50 5.94 -17.83
N GLY A 146 13.24 6.04 -17.39
CA GLY A 146 12.26 6.95 -17.99
C GLY A 146 12.40 8.39 -17.46
N GLY A 147 12.69 9.33 -18.36
CA GLY A 147 12.77 10.75 -18.03
C GLY A 147 11.41 11.44 -17.94
N VAL A 148 11.40 12.56 -17.22
CA VAL A 148 10.29 13.51 -17.11
C VAL A 148 10.83 14.92 -17.34
N ILE A 149 10.08 15.71 -18.09
CA ILE A 149 10.33 17.14 -18.27
C ILE A 149 9.19 17.97 -17.67
N TYR A 150 9.52 19.18 -17.21
CA TYR A 150 8.56 20.21 -16.84
C TYR A 150 8.55 21.26 -17.94
N PRO A 151 7.62 21.19 -18.90
CA PRO A 151 7.61 22.11 -20.02
C PRO A 151 7.28 23.53 -19.53
N PHE A 152 7.98 24.50 -20.09
CA PHE A 152 7.69 25.93 -19.94
C PHE A 152 7.26 26.53 -21.29
N PRO A 153 6.66 27.74 -21.32
CA PRO A 153 6.23 28.34 -22.59
C PRO A 153 7.36 28.41 -23.62
N GLY A 154 7.14 27.79 -24.79
CA GLY A 154 8.14 27.69 -25.86
C GLY A 154 9.15 26.55 -25.74
N ASP A 155 9.03 25.68 -24.73
CA ASP A 155 9.84 24.47 -24.61
C ASP A 155 9.41 23.41 -25.64
N LEU A 156 10.30 23.08 -26.57
CA LEU A 156 10.07 22.10 -27.63
C LEU A 156 10.72 20.74 -27.33
N ARG A 157 11.29 20.56 -26.14
CA ARG A 157 11.92 19.29 -25.79
C ARG A 157 10.91 18.16 -25.71
N ARG A 158 11.47 16.95 -25.74
CA ARG A 158 10.80 15.69 -25.43
C ARG A 158 11.55 14.99 -24.29
N PRO A 159 10.83 14.25 -23.42
CA PRO A 159 11.46 13.39 -22.44
C PRO A 159 12.32 12.34 -23.17
N ARG A 160 13.34 11.84 -22.49
CA ARG A 160 14.26 10.82 -23.03
C ARG A 160 14.20 9.56 -22.19
N ILE A 161 14.58 8.44 -22.79
CA ILE A 161 14.90 7.22 -22.06
C ILE A 161 16.42 7.13 -21.98
N LEU A 162 16.98 7.11 -20.77
CA LEU A 162 18.40 6.85 -20.58
C LEU A 162 18.65 5.35 -20.53
N ARG A 163 19.84 4.94 -20.97
CA ARG A 163 20.33 3.57 -20.91
C ARG A 163 21.72 3.56 -20.27
N SER A 164 21.96 2.58 -19.40
CA SER A 164 23.29 2.26 -18.89
C SER A 164 23.52 0.75 -18.94
N THR A 165 24.70 0.34 -19.38
CA THR A 165 25.10 -1.09 -19.37
C THR A 165 26.10 -1.42 -18.28
N ASP A 166 26.73 -0.42 -17.67
CA ASP A 166 27.75 -0.56 -16.64
C ASP A 166 27.29 -0.03 -15.28
N GLY A 167 26.21 0.75 -15.24
CA GLY A 167 25.67 1.38 -14.04
C GLY A 167 26.40 2.67 -13.64
N VAL A 168 27.22 3.24 -14.52
CA VAL A 168 27.92 4.52 -14.28
C VAL A 168 27.83 5.48 -15.46
N THR A 169 27.78 4.96 -16.69
CA THR A 169 27.58 5.77 -17.89
C THR A 169 26.12 5.67 -18.32
N PHE A 170 25.42 6.80 -18.29
CA PHE A 170 24.02 6.92 -18.69
C PHE A 170 23.93 7.81 -19.93
N GLU A 171 23.40 7.25 -21.01
CA GLU A 171 23.24 7.95 -22.28
C GLU A 171 21.79 7.87 -22.76
N PRO A 172 21.24 8.92 -23.39
CA PRO A 172 19.94 8.81 -24.02
C PRO A 172 20.00 7.80 -25.17
N ILE A 173 18.96 6.98 -25.31
CA ILE A 173 18.78 6.19 -26.53
C ILE A 173 18.51 7.14 -27.72
N PRO A 174 18.77 6.71 -28.98
CA PRO A 174 18.52 7.54 -30.16
C PRO A 174 17.09 8.10 -30.21
N GLN A 175 16.97 9.40 -30.48
CA GLN A 175 15.68 10.12 -30.54
C GLN A 175 15.78 11.27 -31.55
N ASP A 176 16.10 10.92 -32.79
CA ASP A 176 16.35 11.86 -33.87
C ASP A 176 15.03 12.46 -34.41
N PRO A 177 14.97 13.77 -34.74
CA PRO A 177 13.79 14.39 -35.35
C PRO A 177 13.34 13.65 -36.62
N GLY A 178 12.03 13.48 -36.81
CA GLY A 178 11.46 12.72 -37.93
C GLY A 178 11.34 11.21 -37.70
N THR A 179 11.71 10.73 -36.51
CA THR A 179 11.52 9.33 -36.09
C THR A 179 10.35 9.24 -35.10
N PHE A 180 9.78 8.05 -34.93
CA PHE A 180 8.64 7.83 -34.03
C PHE A 180 8.90 8.36 -32.61
N LEU A 181 10.04 8.00 -32.01
CA LEU A 181 10.40 8.49 -30.66
C LEU A 181 10.80 9.97 -30.66
N GLY A 182 11.42 10.46 -31.75
CA GLY A 182 11.80 11.87 -31.91
C GLY A 182 10.60 12.82 -31.95
N ASP A 183 9.52 12.39 -32.58
CA ASP A 183 8.32 13.19 -32.81
C ASP A 183 7.21 12.91 -31.77
N LEU A 184 7.42 11.95 -30.86
CA LEU A 184 6.46 11.59 -29.82
C LEU A 184 6.11 12.79 -28.93
N GLU A 185 4.84 13.15 -28.88
CA GLU A 185 4.34 14.18 -27.97
C GLU A 185 4.06 13.57 -26.58
N ALA A 186 5.00 13.75 -25.68
CA ALA A 186 4.92 13.33 -24.29
C ALA A 186 5.79 14.23 -23.41
N ASP A 187 5.54 14.22 -22.10
CA ASP A 187 6.34 14.89 -21.08
C ASP A 187 7.02 13.88 -20.12
N SER A 188 6.55 12.63 -20.12
CA SER A 188 6.97 11.60 -19.19
C SER A 188 6.99 10.23 -19.83
N PHE A 189 8.03 9.45 -19.53
CA PHE A 189 7.98 7.99 -19.56
C PHE A 189 7.70 7.49 -18.14
N ARG A 190 6.58 6.79 -17.96
CA ARG A 190 6.10 6.35 -16.64
C ARG A 190 6.31 4.85 -16.46
N ALA A 191 5.27 4.03 -16.57
CA ALA A 191 5.36 2.63 -16.18
C ALA A 191 6.10 1.81 -17.24
N MET A 192 7.04 0.98 -16.82
CA MET A 192 7.76 0.06 -17.68
C MET A 192 7.50 -1.40 -17.31
N ALA A 193 7.38 -2.25 -18.33
CA ALA A 193 7.25 -3.69 -18.14
C ALA A 193 8.02 -4.45 -19.21
N VAL A 194 8.63 -5.58 -18.84
CA VAL A 194 9.20 -6.53 -19.79
C VAL A 194 8.23 -7.69 -19.96
N TYR A 195 7.79 -7.92 -21.19
CA TYR A 195 6.84 -8.99 -21.49
C TYR A 195 7.15 -9.62 -22.84
N LYS A 196 7.22 -10.96 -22.88
CA LYS A 196 7.56 -11.74 -24.09
C LYS A 196 8.80 -11.20 -24.84
N GLY A 197 9.83 -10.82 -24.10
CA GLY A 197 11.11 -10.35 -24.66
C GLY A 197 11.09 -8.92 -25.21
N ARG A 198 10.02 -8.15 -24.97
CA ARG A 198 9.86 -6.76 -25.42
C ARG A 198 9.74 -5.82 -24.23
N LEU A 199 10.23 -4.60 -24.39
CA LEU A 199 10.05 -3.51 -23.44
C LEU A 199 8.77 -2.76 -23.77
N TYR A 200 7.90 -2.60 -22.78
CA TYR A 200 6.70 -1.78 -22.84
C TYR A 200 6.88 -0.56 -21.95
N VAL A 201 6.45 0.61 -22.42
CA VAL A 201 6.60 1.88 -21.70
C VAL A 201 5.34 2.71 -21.88
N THR A 202 4.76 3.21 -20.78
CA THR A 202 3.74 4.26 -20.85
C THR A 202 4.40 5.61 -21.13
N ALA A 203 3.97 6.30 -22.18
CA ALA A 203 4.44 7.62 -22.55
C ALA A 203 3.28 8.61 -22.68
N GLY A 204 3.35 9.72 -21.96
CA GLY A 204 2.28 10.72 -21.97
C GLY A 204 2.59 11.91 -21.09
N SER A 205 1.57 12.43 -20.41
CA SER A 205 1.68 13.68 -19.65
C SER A 205 2.55 13.53 -18.40
N MET A 206 2.93 14.65 -17.80
CA MET A 206 3.58 14.66 -16.48
C MET A 206 2.69 14.03 -15.39
N LEU A 207 1.35 14.04 -15.51
CA LEU A 207 0.47 13.37 -14.55
C LEU A 207 0.62 11.85 -14.63
N GLY A 208 0.93 11.32 -15.82
CA GLY A 208 1.48 9.98 -16.02
C GLY A 208 0.65 9.05 -16.89
N GLU A 209 -0.56 9.46 -17.25
CA GLU A 209 -1.38 8.79 -18.25
C GLU A 209 -0.87 9.05 -19.66
N GLY A 210 -1.02 8.05 -20.53
CA GLY A 210 -0.58 8.16 -21.91
C GLY A 210 -0.80 6.91 -22.74
N VAL A 211 -0.07 6.82 -23.84
CA VAL A 211 -0.08 5.67 -24.74
C VAL A 211 0.93 4.62 -24.31
N ILE A 212 0.74 3.39 -24.74
CA ILE A 212 1.71 2.31 -24.55
C ILE A 212 2.61 2.24 -25.77
N LEU A 213 3.91 2.35 -25.54
CA LEU A 213 4.95 2.08 -26.51
C LEU A 213 5.51 0.69 -26.31
N GLU A 214 6.00 0.09 -27.37
CA GLU A 214 6.69 -1.21 -27.36
C GLU A 214 7.96 -1.15 -28.20
N ALA A 215 9.02 -1.84 -27.73
CA ALA A 215 10.25 -2.07 -28.47
C ALA A 215 10.85 -3.45 -28.18
N GLU A 216 11.27 -4.14 -29.24
CA GLU A 216 12.09 -5.36 -29.16
C GLU A 216 13.59 -5.05 -29.00
N HIS A 217 14.02 -3.94 -29.60
CA HIS A 217 15.41 -3.47 -29.58
C HIS A 217 15.47 -2.04 -29.02
N PRO A 218 15.14 -1.82 -27.74
CA PRO A 218 14.99 -0.48 -27.16
C PRO A 218 16.28 0.34 -27.19
N ALA A 219 17.46 -0.28 -27.24
CA ALA A 219 18.74 0.43 -27.39
C ALA A 219 18.84 1.22 -28.70
N GLY A 220 18.12 0.81 -29.75
CA GLY A 220 18.12 1.48 -31.05
C GLY A 220 17.26 2.75 -31.10
N GLY A 221 16.44 3.02 -30.07
CA GLY A 221 15.60 4.21 -30.01
C GLY A 221 14.76 4.44 -31.27
N ASN A 222 14.51 5.69 -31.65
CA ASN A 222 13.93 6.08 -32.94
C ASN A 222 12.69 5.23 -33.32
N ASN A 223 12.71 4.61 -34.50
CA ASN A 223 11.64 3.77 -35.04
C ASN A 223 11.64 2.33 -34.51
N ASN A 224 12.52 1.98 -33.56
CA ASN A 224 12.43 0.72 -32.83
C ASN A 224 11.29 0.74 -31.81
N PHE A 225 10.82 1.93 -31.45
CA PHE A 225 9.59 2.11 -30.69
C PHE A 225 8.41 2.34 -31.62
N ARG A 226 7.25 1.88 -31.18
CA ARG A 226 5.95 2.17 -31.78
C ARG A 226 4.87 2.20 -30.72
N GLN A 227 3.81 2.95 -30.98
CA GLN A 227 2.60 2.88 -30.18
C GLN A 227 1.84 1.57 -30.45
N VAL A 228 1.37 0.92 -29.38
CA VAL A 228 0.59 -0.32 -29.45
C VAL A 228 -0.80 -0.21 -28.82
N SER A 229 -1.03 0.80 -27.97
CA SER A 229 -2.37 1.09 -27.46
C SER A 229 -3.20 1.89 -28.48
N PRO A 230 -4.54 1.74 -28.47
CA PRO A 230 -5.40 2.68 -29.18
C PRO A 230 -5.31 4.08 -28.53
N PRO A 231 -5.49 5.19 -29.28
CA PRO A 231 -5.32 6.55 -28.75
C PRO A 231 -6.21 6.90 -27.54
N GLY A 232 -7.40 6.31 -27.43
CA GLY A 232 -8.32 6.56 -26.31
C GLY A 232 -8.01 5.77 -25.03
N LEU A 233 -7.05 4.84 -25.05
CA LEU A 233 -6.66 4.07 -23.88
C LEU A 233 -5.53 4.81 -23.16
N LEU A 234 -5.90 5.56 -22.12
CA LEU A 234 -5.00 6.31 -21.26
C LEU A 234 -4.33 5.39 -20.24
N ALA A 235 -3.31 4.65 -20.67
CA ALA A 235 -2.53 3.76 -19.82
C ALA A 235 -1.79 4.56 -18.74
N PHE A 236 -1.74 4.05 -17.52
CA PHE A 236 -1.07 4.68 -16.39
C PHE A 236 -0.05 3.74 -15.74
N GLU A 237 -0.43 2.48 -15.55
CA GLU A 237 0.40 1.45 -14.91
C GLU A 237 0.39 0.15 -15.72
N LEU A 238 1.49 -0.60 -15.68
CA LEU A 238 1.69 -1.86 -16.40
C LEU A 238 2.21 -2.93 -15.44
N ASP A 239 1.72 -4.16 -15.56
CA ASP A 239 2.34 -5.33 -14.90
C ASP A 239 2.00 -6.61 -15.69
N VAL A 240 2.78 -7.67 -15.47
CA VAL A 240 2.59 -8.97 -16.13
C VAL A 240 1.96 -9.94 -15.15
N PHE A 241 0.81 -10.50 -15.52
CA PHE A 241 0.12 -11.49 -14.71
C PHE A 241 -0.52 -12.55 -15.59
N ASN A 242 -0.49 -13.81 -15.13
CA ASN A 242 -1.22 -14.92 -15.73
C ASN A 242 -1.00 -15.10 -17.26
N GLY A 243 0.19 -14.78 -17.76
CA GLY A 243 0.50 -14.87 -19.20
C GLY A 243 -0.11 -13.76 -20.06
N PHE A 244 -0.40 -12.60 -19.48
CA PHE A 244 -0.86 -11.39 -20.17
C PHE A 244 -0.11 -10.16 -19.66
N LEU A 245 -0.01 -9.13 -20.50
CA LEU A 245 0.30 -7.77 -20.05
C LEU A 245 -0.99 -7.11 -19.58
N TYR A 246 -1.04 -6.71 -18.32
CA TYR A 246 -2.14 -5.96 -17.75
C TYR A 246 -1.84 -4.45 -17.81
N VAL A 247 -2.87 -3.68 -18.06
CA VAL A 247 -2.82 -2.22 -18.21
C VAL A 247 -3.88 -1.60 -17.34
N GLY A 248 -3.45 -0.83 -16.35
CA GLY A 248 -4.33 0.04 -15.57
C GLY A 248 -4.42 1.41 -16.22
N THR A 249 -5.63 1.96 -16.34
CA THR A 249 -5.85 3.27 -16.97
C THR A 249 -6.08 4.38 -15.96
N ALA A 250 -6.03 5.61 -16.44
CA ALA A 250 -6.59 6.78 -15.79
C ALA A 250 -7.71 7.40 -16.64
N THR A 251 -8.68 8.05 -15.99
CA THR A 251 -9.81 8.71 -16.65
C THR A 251 -9.90 10.15 -16.18
N LEU A 252 -10.01 11.09 -17.13
CA LEU A 252 -10.03 12.54 -16.87
C LEU A 252 -11.44 13.14 -16.73
N GLY A 253 -12.48 12.34 -16.47
CA GLY A 253 -13.88 12.80 -16.48
C GLY A 253 -14.74 12.26 -15.33
N ASN A 254 -15.87 12.93 -15.07
CA ASN A 254 -16.80 12.67 -13.95
C ASN A 254 -18.16 12.08 -14.41
N GLY A 255 -18.21 11.44 -15.59
CA GLY A 255 -19.43 10.81 -16.13
C GLY A 255 -19.87 9.54 -15.38
N PRO A 256 -21.02 8.95 -15.75
CA PRO A 256 -21.47 7.66 -15.16
C PRO A 256 -20.51 6.50 -15.46
N ASP A 257 -19.73 6.59 -16.53
CA ASP A 257 -18.65 5.66 -16.88
C ASP A 257 -17.29 6.07 -16.29
N ALA A 258 -17.27 7.07 -15.38
CA ALA A 258 -16.03 7.55 -14.77
C ALA A 258 -15.40 6.49 -13.87
N GLY A 259 -14.07 6.52 -13.85
CA GLY A 259 -13.26 5.60 -13.08
C GLY A 259 -12.20 4.94 -13.94
N PHE A 260 -11.20 4.34 -13.30
CA PHE A 260 -10.17 3.58 -14.00
C PHE A 260 -10.77 2.33 -14.65
N SER A 261 -10.05 1.77 -15.61
CA SER A 261 -10.28 0.41 -16.09
C SER A 261 -8.97 -0.38 -16.03
N VAL A 262 -9.09 -1.70 -15.97
CA VAL A 262 -7.96 -2.62 -16.12
C VAL A 262 -8.22 -3.46 -17.36
N PHE A 263 -7.30 -3.40 -18.31
CA PHE A 263 -7.31 -4.25 -19.50
C PHE A 263 -6.21 -5.29 -19.40
N LYS A 264 -6.36 -6.38 -20.13
CA LYS A 264 -5.26 -7.30 -20.41
C LYS A 264 -5.08 -7.48 -21.91
N THR A 265 -3.85 -7.75 -22.33
CA THR A 265 -3.56 -8.17 -23.69
C THR A 265 -2.59 -9.33 -23.69
N GLU A 266 -2.84 -10.30 -24.57
CA GLU A 266 -1.94 -11.44 -24.69
C GLU A 266 -0.61 -11.01 -25.32
N ALA A 267 -0.62 -9.94 -26.12
CA ALA A 267 0.43 -9.55 -27.07
C ALA A 267 0.89 -10.76 -27.89
N ARG A 268 0.38 -10.88 -29.12
CA ARG A 268 0.72 -11.99 -30.03
C ARG A 268 1.59 -11.47 -31.18
N PRO A 269 2.91 -11.26 -30.96
CA PRO A 269 3.81 -10.92 -32.06
C PRO A 269 3.63 -11.89 -33.23
N GLY A 270 3.41 -11.35 -34.43
CA GLY A 270 3.24 -12.14 -35.65
C GLY A 270 1.80 -12.52 -36.01
N ILE A 271 0.79 -12.24 -35.17
CA ILE A 271 -0.61 -12.59 -35.42
C ILE A 271 -1.50 -11.34 -35.42
N THR A 272 -2.22 -11.03 -36.51
CA THR A 272 -3.10 -9.85 -36.62
C THR A 272 -4.51 -10.10 -36.08
N PRO A 273 -5.08 -9.22 -35.23
CA PRO A 273 -4.44 -8.06 -34.60
C PRO A 273 -3.43 -8.46 -33.52
N TYR A 274 -2.26 -7.80 -33.52
CA TYR A 274 -1.14 -8.15 -32.63
C TYR A 274 -1.47 -7.85 -31.16
N TYR A 275 -2.30 -6.82 -30.96
CA TYR A 275 -2.78 -6.37 -29.67
C TYR A 275 -4.30 -6.35 -29.69
N THR A 276 -4.89 -6.99 -28.69
CA THR A 276 -6.30 -6.87 -28.36
C THR A 276 -6.37 -6.62 -26.86
N PHE A 277 -6.96 -5.49 -26.47
CA PHE A 277 -7.13 -5.11 -25.08
C PHE A 277 -8.51 -5.54 -24.61
N ILE A 278 -8.53 -6.50 -23.69
CA ILE A 278 -9.74 -7.11 -23.15
C ILE A 278 -9.99 -6.46 -21.78
N PRO A 279 -11.14 -5.81 -21.55
CA PRO A 279 -11.45 -5.24 -20.24
C PRO A 279 -11.64 -6.35 -19.20
N VAL A 280 -11.06 -6.16 -18.02
CA VAL A 280 -11.16 -7.06 -16.86
C VAL A 280 -11.88 -6.36 -15.71
N VAL A 281 -11.52 -5.10 -15.46
CA VAL A 281 -12.21 -4.23 -14.48
C VAL A 281 -12.62 -2.95 -15.19
N THR A 282 -13.83 -2.47 -14.91
CA THR A 282 -14.38 -1.26 -15.51
C THR A 282 -14.97 -0.34 -14.43
N HIS A 283 -15.32 0.89 -14.80
CA HIS A 283 -16.01 1.85 -13.92
C HIS A 283 -15.32 2.07 -12.57
N GLY A 284 -13.98 2.05 -12.55
CA GLY A 284 -13.16 2.21 -11.34
C GLY A 284 -13.47 1.18 -10.26
N ALA A 285 -13.82 -0.06 -10.66
CA ALA A 285 -14.31 -1.11 -9.78
C ALA A 285 -15.54 -0.69 -8.95
N PHE A 286 -16.39 0.15 -9.56
CA PHE A 286 -17.62 0.73 -8.97
C PHE A 286 -17.37 1.51 -7.67
N GLY A 287 -16.12 1.96 -7.46
CA GLY A 287 -15.72 2.77 -6.32
C GLY A 287 -16.12 4.21 -6.52
N LYS A 288 -17.00 4.70 -5.64
CA LYS A 288 -17.45 6.11 -5.67
C LYS A 288 -16.37 7.09 -5.21
N GLY A 289 -15.40 6.60 -4.42
CA GLY A 289 -14.40 7.42 -3.76
C GLY A 289 -15.02 8.50 -2.87
N PHE A 290 -14.17 9.26 -2.20
CA PHE A 290 -14.61 10.33 -1.30
C PHE A 290 -14.74 11.69 -1.99
N LEU A 291 -13.76 12.05 -2.82
CA LEU A 291 -13.74 13.33 -3.58
C LEU A 291 -14.09 13.16 -5.07
N ALA A 292 -13.81 11.98 -5.62
CA ALA A 292 -14.05 11.65 -7.02
C ALA A 292 -14.16 10.13 -7.17
N PRO A 293 -14.82 9.63 -8.24
CA PRO A 293 -14.73 8.23 -8.64
C PRO A 293 -13.27 7.78 -8.67
N ASN A 294 -13.02 6.50 -8.39
CA ASN A 294 -11.66 5.97 -8.39
C ASN A 294 -11.09 6.03 -9.82
N SER A 295 -10.35 7.09 -10.13
CA SER A 295 -10.13 7.55 -11.51
C SER A 295 -8.84 7.07 -12.14
N ALA A 296 -7.93 6.48 -11.37
CA ALA A 296 -6.65 5.97 -11.88
C ALA A 296 -6.21 4.70 -11.16
N VAL A 297 -5.65 3.76 -11.93
CA VAL A 297 -4.80 2.70 -11.37
C VAL A 297 -3.41 3.29 -11.16
N LEU A 298 -2.99 3.43 -9.91
CA LEU A 298 -1.76 4.12 -9.54
C LEU A 298 -0.57 3.18 -9.35
N SER A 299 -0.87 1.94 -8.97
CA SER A 299 0.12 0.89 -8.82
C SER A 299 -0.50 -0.48 -9.08
N MET A 300 0.31 -1.40 -9.58
CA MET A 300 -0.03 -2.81 -9.75
C MET A 300 1.11 -3.67 -9.27
N LYS A 301 0.79 -4.81 -8.64
CA LYS A 301 1.80 -5.80 -8.28
C LYS A 301 1.23 -7.19 -8.11
N VAL A 302 1.89 -8.18 -8.68
CA VAL A 302 1.55 -9.59 -8.43
C VAL A 302 1.96 -10.04 -7.04
N PHE A 303 1.02 -10.62 -6.30
CA PHE A 303 1.25 -11.28 -5.01
C PHE A 303 0.38 -12.53 -4.88
N ARG A 304 0.97 -13.65 -4.46
CA ARG A 304 0.29 -14.95 -4.28
C ARG A 304 -0.61 -15.36 -5.45
N GLY A 305 -0.10 -15.24 -6.68
CA GLY A 305 -0.84 -15.68 -7.87
C GLY A 305 -2.05 -14.81 -8.21
N ARG A 306 -2.09 -13.56 -7.74
CA ARG A 306 -3.12 -12.56 -8.02
C ARG A 306 -2.48 -11.22 -8.35
N LEU A 307 -3.13 -10.44 -9.19
CA LEU A 307 -2.70 -9.07 -9.50
C LEU A 307 -3.41 -8.09 -8.57
N TYR A 308 -2.68 -7.45 -7.67
CA TYR A 308 -3.21 -6.37 -6.84
C TYR A 308 -3.19 -5.06 -7.62
N VAL A 309 -4.26 -4.28 -7.50
CA VAL A 309 -4.47 -3.02 -8.23
C VAL A 309 -4.85 -1.95 -7.22
N GLY A 310 -3.94 -0.98 -7.02
CA GLY A 310 -4.13 0.16 -6.13
C GLY A 310 -4.66 1.35 -6.90
N GLY A 311 -5.83 1.85 -6.50
CA GLY A 311 -6.38 3.10 -6.99
C GLY A 311 -6.13 4.25 -6.01
N LEU A 312 -6.95 5.30 -6.09
CA LEU A 312 -6.84 6.46 -5.19
C LEU A 312 -6.88 6.02 -3.71
N THR A 313 -7.95 5.35 -3.30
CA THR A 313 -8.15 4.94 -1.90
C THR A 313 -8.51 3.46 -1.74
N ASP A 314 -8.80 2.77 -2.85
CA ASP A 314 -9.21 1.36 -2.83
C ASP A 314 -8.08 0.44 -3.34
N LEU A 315 -8.04 -0.76 -2.76
CA LEU A 315 -7.22 -1.87 -3.23
C LEU A 315 -8.15 -2.99 -3.68
N ILE A 316 -8.01 -3.44 -4.92
CA ILE A 316 -8.64 -4.68 -5.41
C ILE A 316 -7.56 -5.71 -5.75
N ARG A 317 -7.96 -6.96 -5.92
CA ARG A 317 -7.11 -8.00 -6.51
C ARG A 317 -7.85 -8.76 -7.58
N ILE A 318 -7.16 -9.05 -8.68
CA ILE A 318 -7.68 -9.80 -9.84
C ILE A 318 -7.16 -11.24 -9.75
N ASN A 319 -8.09 -12.19 -9.89
CA ASN A 319 -7.85 -13.62 -9.93
C ASN A 319 -7.48 -14.08 -11.36
N ALA A 320 -6.92 -15.28 -11.49
CA ALA A 320 -6.51 -15.83 -12.78
C ALA A 320 -7.68 -16.10 -13.76
N ASP A 321 -8.91 -16.12 -13.26
CA ASP A 321 -10.15 -16.25 -14.05
C ASP A 321 -10.83 -14.90 -14.33
N ASP A 322 -10.08 -13.80 -14.16
CA ASP A 322 -10.53 -12.41 -14.35
C ASP A 322 -11.59 -11.91 -13.36
N THR A 323 -12.07 -12.75 -12.43
CA THR A 323 -12.86 -12.25 -11.29
C THR A 323 -11.98 -11.40 -10.39
N TRP A 324 -12.58 -10.46 -9.65
CA TRP A 324 -11.83 -9.60 -8.73
C TRP A 324 -12.54 -9.45 -7.38
N ASP A 325 -11.74 -9.24 -6.33
CA ASP A 325 -12.22 -9.00 -4.98
C ASP A 325 -11.85 -7.59 -4.52
N LEU A 326 -12.73 -6.98 -3.73
CA LEU A 326 -12.40 -5.78 -2.98
C LEU A 326 -11.52 -6.18 -1.78
N VAL A 327 -10.32 -5.62 -1.69
CA VAL A 327 -9.38 -5.91 -0.60
C VAL A 327 -9.49 -4.86 0.50
N VAL A 328 -9.37 -3.59 0.13
CA VAL A 328 -9.52 -2.41 0.99
C VAL A 328 -10.41 -1.41 0.26
N GLY A 329 -11.39 -0.84 0.94
CA GLY A 329 -12.34 0.07 0.33
C GLY A 329 -13.74 -0.05 0.93
N ASP A 330 -14.64 0.84 0.52
CA ASP A 330 -16.02 0.79 1.01
C ASP A 330 -16.84 -0.28 0.28
N PRO A 331 -17.77 -0.98 0.99
CA PRO A 331 -18.70 -1.92 0.39
C PRO A 331 -19.47 -1.31 -0.77
N ARG A 332 -19.68 -2.09 -1.84
CA ARG A 332 -20.31 -1.60 -3.06
C ARG A 332 -21.08 -2.69 -3.79
N GLN A 333 -22.14 -2.27 -4.46
CA GLN A 333 -22.88 -3.13 -5.38
C GLN A 333 -22.17 -3.16 -6.72
N THR A 334 -22.06 -4.34 -7.31
CA THR A 334 -21.48 -4.55 -8.63
C THR A 334 -22.38 -5.46 -9.45
N PRO A 335 -22.19 -5.55 -10.78
CA PRO A 335 -22.87 -6.55 -11.60
C PRO A 335 -22.66 -8.00 -11.11
N ASP A 336 -21.56 -8.28 -10.42
CA ASP A 336 -21.24 -9.59 -9.83
C ASP A 336 -21.81 -9.77 -8.41
N GLY A 337 -22.66 -8.85 -7.95
CA GLY A 337 -23.21 -8.81 -6.60
C GLY A 337 -22.48 -7.83 -5.65
N ASP A 338 -22.86 -7.88 -4.38
CA ASP A 338 -22.28 -7.03 -3.35
C ASP A 338 -20.83 -7.46 -3.07
N LYS A 339 -19.90 -6.51 -3.14
CA LYS A 339 -18.50 -6.71 -2.76
C LYS A 339 -18.18 -5.96 -1.48
N PHE A 340 -17.63 -6.70 -0.53
CA PHE A 340 -17.15 -6.20 0.75
C PHE A 340 -15.63 -6.35 0.81
N PRO A 341 -14.91 -5.42 1.49
CA PRO A 341 -13.46 -5.54 1.61
C PRO A 341 -13.11 -6.78 2.42
N ILE A 342 -12.40 -7.74 1.81
CA ILE A 342 -12.02 -8.99 2.50
C ILE A 342 -11.12 -8.76 3.71
N SER A 343 -10.42 -7.61 3.76
CA SER A 343 -9.64 -7.19 4.93
C SER A 343 -10.49 -6.63 6.08
N GLY A 344 -11.71 -6.20 5.79
CA GLY A 344 -12.54 -5.42 6.71
C GLY A 344 -12.07 -3.96 6.90
N LEU A 345 -11.04 -3.51 6.17
CA LEU A 345 -10.56 -2.13 6.21
C LEU A 345 -11.25 -1.27 5.13
N PRO A 346 -11.73 -0.06 5.50
CA PRO A 346 -12.40 0.85 4.58
C PRO A 346 -11.39 1.54 3.66
N ALA A 347 -11.90 2.40 2.76
CA ALA A 347 -11.07 3.18 1.85
C ALA A 347 -9.96 3.96 2.59
N GLY A 348 -8.78 4.04 1.97
CA GLY A 348 -7.59 4.68 2.53
C GLY A 348 -7.04 3.96 3.75
N PHE A 349 -7.35 2.67 3.94
CA PHE A 349 -7.08 1.92 5.17
C PHE A 349 -7.68 2.59 6.43
N GLY A 350 -8.74 3.38 6.26
CA GLY A 350 -9.36 4.17 7.31
C GLY A 350 -8.72 5.54 7.54
N ASN A 351 -7.70 5.93 6.79
CA ASN A 351 -7.16 7.27 6.82
C ASN A 351 -7.81 8.14 5.71
N PRO A 352 -8.61 9.17 6.04
CA PRO A 352 -9.29 10.00 5.06
C PRO A 352 -8.34 10.93 4.29
N PHE A 353 -7.09 11.08 4.74
CA PHE A 353 -6.06 11.87 4.07
C PHE A 353 -5.25 11.06 3.06
N THR A 354 -5.46 9.74 2.98
CA THR A 354 -4.90 8.94 1.89
C THR A 354 -5.58 9.32 0.58
N GLY A 355 -4.79 9.78 -0.39
CA GLY A 355 -5.28 10.07 -1.74
C GLY A 355 -4.78 9.09 -2.81
N HIS A 356 -3.73 8.31 -2.51
CA HIS A 356 -3.16 7.33 -3.44
C HIS A 356 -2.73 6.05 -2.70
N LEU A 357 -3.04 4.87 -3.23
CA LEU A 357 -2.29 3.65 -2.95
C LEU A 357 -1.12 3.58 -3.94
N TRP A 358 -0.04 4.26 -3.60
CA TRP A 358 0.87 4.82 -4.58
C TRP A 358 1.90 3.84 -5.11
N ARG A 359 2.44 2.96 -4.26
CA ARG A 359 3.36 1.90 -4.67
C ARG A 359 3.18 0.63 -3.87
N MET A 360 3.45 -0.49 -4.54
CA MET A 360 3.32 -1.82 -3.97
C MET A 360 4.55 -2.66 -4.30
N GLN A 361 4.96 -3.51 -3.37
CA GLN A 361 6.08 -4.42 -3.59
C GLN A 361 5.94 -5.69 -2.75
N ARG A 362 6.33 -6.82 -3.35
CA ARG A 362 6.51 -8.08 -2.63
C ARG A 362 7.96 -8.18 -2.16
N HIS A 363 8.16 -8.59 -0.91
CA HIS A 363 9.47 -8.99 -0.38
C HIS A 363 9.32 -10.29 0.42
N GLY A 364 9.87 -11.38 -0.10
CA GLY A 364 9.68 -12.71 0.48
C GLY A 364 8.20 -13.11 0.57
N PRO A 365 7.69 -13.50 1.76
CA PRO A 365 6.27 -13.81 1.97
C PRO A 365 5.41 -12.57 2.22
N TRP A 366 6.02 -11.38 2.33
CA TRP A 366 5.34 -10.15 2.67
C TRP A 366 4.99 -9.34 1.44
N PHE A 367 3.86 -8.65 1.51
CA PHE A 367 3.38 -7.70 0.52
C PHE A 367 3.24 -6.33 1.19
N PHE A 368 3.71 -5.29 0.53
CA PHE A 368 3.74 -3.92 1.07
C PHE A 368 2.94 -2.99 0.18
N VAL A 369 2.18 -2.09 0.80
CA VAL A 369 1.42 -1.03 0.14
C VAL A 369 1.73 0.28 0.84
N GLY A 370 2.30 1.23 0.11
CA GLY A 370 2.60 2.57 0.61
C GLY A 370 1.63 3.59 0.03
N THR A 371 1.25 4.58 0.83
CA THR A 371 0.25 5.59 0.44
C THR A 371 0.88 6.92 0.04
N TRP A 372 0.08 7.80 -0.57
CA TRP A 372 0.26 9.25 -0.52
C TRP A 372 -0.79 9.84 0.41
N ASP A 373 -0.35 10.73 1.29
CA ASP A 373 -1.15 11.38 2.29
C ASP A 373 -1.07 12.91 2.12
N PHE A 374 -2.22 13.57 1.98
CA PHE A 374 -2.29 15.02 1.75
C PHE A 374 -2.48 15.84 3.04
N SER A 375 -2.48 15.22 4.22
CA SER A 375 -2.66 15.90 5.51
C SER A 375 -1.61 16.99 5.78
N VAL A 376 -0.38 16.82 5.28
CA VAL A 376 0.73 17.77 5.45
C VAL A 376 0.41 19.17 4.89
N PHE A 377 -0.48 19.26 3.90
CA PHE A 377 -0.91 20.51 3.30
C PHE A 377 -1.86 21.31 4.21
N PHE A 378 -2.38 20.72 5.29
CA PHE A 378 -3.22 21.41 6.28
C PHE A 378 -2.46 21.85 7.54
N ARG A 379 -1.14 21.60 7.62
CA ARG A 379 -0.35 21.83 8.85
C ARG A 379 -0.46 23.27 9.39
N ASP A 380 -0.59 24.25 8.49
CA ASP A 380 -0.59 25.68 8.82
C ASP A 380 -2.01 26.22 9.06
N VAL A 381 -3.04 25.37 8.90
CA VAL A 381 -4.44 25.73 9.16
C VAL A 381 -4.71 25.65 10.67
N PRO A 382 -5.13 26.75 11.35
CA PRO A 382 -5.35 26.74 12.79
C PRO A 382 -6.34 25.65 13.23
N ILE A 383 -6.01 24.93 14.33
CA ILE A 383 -6.77 23.80 14.89
C ILE A 383 -6.76 22.55 13.98
N ILE A 384 -7.07 22.69 12.70
CA ILE A 384 -7.06 21.63 11.68
C ILE A 384 -5.68 21.00 11.56
N GLY A 385 -4.61 21.80 11.52
CA GLY A 385 -3.24 21.33 11.45
C GLY A 385 -2.83 20.47 12.65
N ARG A 386 -3.41 20.68 13.84
CA ARG A 386 -3.13 19.85 15.02
C ARG A 386 -3.78 18.47 14.93
N ILE A 387 -4.89 18.37 14.21
CA ILE A 387 -5.66 17.14 14.04
C ILE A 387 -5.07 16.35 12.88
N ALA A 388 -4.84 17.02 11.75
CA ALA A 388 -4.15 16.45 10.59
C ALA A 388 -2.73 15.98 10.96
N ALA A 389 -2.03 16.67 11.86
CA ALA A 389 -0.70 16.26 12.35
C ALA A 389 -0.65 14.87 13.00
N LEU A 390 -1.77 14.33 13.49
CA LEU A 390 -1.81 12.98 14.06
C LEU A 390 -1.67 11.87 13.00
N GLU A 391 -2.05 12.18 11.76
CA GLU A 391 -1.93 11.31 10.58
C GLU A 391 -0.92 11.85 9.57
N ALA A 392 -0.12 12.86 9.95
CA ALA A 392 0.73 13.52 8.98
C ALA A 392 1.94 12.69 8.58
N GLY A 393 2.08 12.52 7.26
CA GLY A 393 3.02 11.62 6.63
C GLY A 393 2.30 10.41 6.03
N PHE A 394 2.97 9.67 5.16
CA PHE A 394 2.37 8.49 4.54
C PHE A 394 2.13 7.37 5.56
N ASP A 395 1.27 6.45 5.13
CA ASP A 395 1.10 5.15 5.74
C ASP A 395 1.85 4.09 4.92
N LEU A 396 2.43 3.11 5.62
CA LEU A 396 2.97 1.90 5.02
C LEU A 396 2.30 0.69 5.66
N TRP A 397 1.70 -0.17 4.85
CA TRP A 397 0.96 -1.35 5.27
C TRP A 397 1.61 -2.61 4.75
N THR A 398 1.48 -3.73 5.47
CA THR A 398 1.95 -5.03 5.04
C THR A 398 1.00 -6.18 5.36
N THR A 399 1.11 -7.27 4.60
CA THR A 399 0.34 -8.51 4.80
C THR A 399 1.10 -9.72 4.29
N ARG A 400 0.71 -10.93 4.74
CA ARG A 400 1.19 -12.22 4.19
C ARG A 400 0.14 -12.98 3.39
N ASP A 401 -1.12 -12.57 3.49
CA ASP A 401 -2.28 -13.31 2.95
C ASP A 401 -3.28 -12.41 2.20
N GLY A 402 -3.14 -11.09 2.30
CA GLY A 402 -4.07 -10.14 1.68
C GLY A 402 -5.36 -9.90 2.47
N VAL A 403 -5.52 -10.55 3.63
CA VAL A 403 -6.71 -10.45 4.50
C VAL A 403 -6.37 -9.73 5.79
N PHE A 404 -5.31 -10.14 6.48
CA PHE A 404 -4.88 -9.52 7.72
C PHE A 404 -3.73 -8.55 7.44
N TRP A 405 -3.98 -7.27 7.69
CA TRP A 405 -3.05 -6.17 7.37
C TRP A 405 -2.46 -5.55 8.63
N PHE A 406 -1.15 -5.40 8.61
CA PHE A 406 -0.34 -4.81 9.67
C PHE A 406 0.08 -3.42 9.21
N GLN A 407 -0.06 -2.43 10.08
CA GLN A 407 0.49 -1.11 9.82
C GLN A 407 1.99 -1.15 10.15
N ILE A 408 2.83 -0.42 9.42
CA ILE A 408 4.27 -0.27 9.70
C ILE A 408 4.56 1.14 10.24
N THR A 409 3.98 2.14 9.58
CA THR A 409 3.96 3.53 10.05
C THR A 409 2.64 4.17 9.62
N ARG A 410 2.26 5.21 10.36
CA ARG A 410 1.08 6.05 10.12
C ARG A 410 1.40 7.55 10.02
N ASN A 411 2.69 7.85 9.95
CA ASN A 411 3.23 9.18 10.20
C ASN A 411 4.56 9.41 9.48
N GLY A 412 4.75 8.77 8.32
CA GLY A 412 5.95 8.95 7.49
C GLY A 412 7.26 8.65 8.22
N PHE A 413 7.28 7.60 9.06
CA PHE A 413 8.40 7.23 9.95
C PHE A 413 8.76 8.31 10.99
N GLY A 414 7.77 9.09 11.44
CA GLY A 414 7.95 10.17 12.41
C GLY A 414 8.31 11.51 11.79
N ASN A 415 8.39 11.60 10.46
CA ASN A 415 8.57 12.84 9.72
C ASN A 415 7.30 13.17 8.94
N ILE A 416 6.58 14.22 9.37
CA ILE A 416 5.31 14.63 8.75
C ILE A 416 5.44 15.05 7.28
N PHE A 417 6.65 15.42 6.85
CA PHE A 417 6.92 15.87 5.47
C PHE A 417 7.13 14.70 4.50
N ASN A 418 7.38 13.50 5.02
CA ASN A 418 7.34 12.26 4.24
C ASN A 418 5.89 11.92 3.90
N HIS A 419 5.34 12.58 2.90
CA HIS A 419 3.93 12.56 2.59
C HIS A 419 3.56 11.48 1.55
N GLY A 420 4.54 10.72 1.04
CA GLY A 420 4.25 9.57 0.19
C GLY A 420 5.34 8.51 0.18
N VAL A 421 4.95 7.23 0.03
CA VAL A 421 5.88 6.18 -0.39
C VAL A 421 5.93 6.17 -1.91
N ARG A 422 7.08 6.52 -2.48
CA ARG A 422 7.19 6.71 -3.92
C ARG A 422 7.90 5.59 -4.66
N SER A 423 8.72 4.80 -3.98
CA SER A 423 9.33 3.62 -4.59
C SER A 423 9.56 2.55 -3.53
N LEU A 424 9.48 1.30 -3.96
CA LEU A 424 9.72 0.13 -3.14
C LEU A 424 10.50 -0.85 -3.99
N GLU A 425 11.67 -1.29 -3.54
CA GLU A 425 12.50 -2.22 -4.28
C GLU A 425 12.96 -3.37 -3.40
N SER A 426 12.57 -4.58 -3.79
CA SER A 426 12.96 -5.81 -3.08
C SER A 426 14.28 -6.31 -3.63
N THR A 427 15.27 -6.46 -2.76
CA THR A 427 16.63 -6.87 -3.14
C THR A 427 17.11 -8.03 -2.26
N PRO A 428 18.22 -8.68 -2.61
CA PRO A 428 18.89 -9.62 -1.70
C PRO A 428 19.36 -9.00 -0.37
N PHE A 429 19.53 -7.68 -0.29
CA PHE A 429 19.96 -6.99 0.93
C PHE A 429 18.81 -6.59 1.87
N GLY A 430 17.58 -6.59 1.35
CA GLY A 430 16.38 -6.16 2.06
C GLY A 430 15.42 -5.42 1.16
N LEU A 431 14.36 -4.90 1.77
CA LEU A 431 13.39 -4.02 1.11
C LEU A 431 13.82 -2.57 1.29
N PHE A 432 14.02 -1.86 0.18
CA PHE A 432 14.21 -0.41 0.19
C PHE A 432 12.87 0.29 0.02
N VAL A 433 12.68 1.38 0.75
CA VAL A 433 11.49 2.24 0.73
C VAL A 433 11.93 3.67 0.48
N GLY A 434 11.51 4.25 -0.62
CA GLY A 434 11.80 5.62 -0.99
C GLY A 434 10.60 6.55 -0.74
N THR A 435 10.85 7.77 -0.24
CA THR A 435 9.80 8.72 0.13
C THR A 435 9.61 9.85 -0.90
N ALA A 436 8.44 10.48 -0.84
CA ALA A 436 8.19 11.82 -1.35
C ALA A 436 8.19 12.80 -0.18
N ASN A 437 8.99 13.85 -0.28
CA ASN A 437 9.18 14.88 0.74
C ASN A 437 9.67 16.17 0.08
N ASP A 438 8.74 17.10 -0.13
CA ASP A 438 9.03 18.36 -0.81
C ASP A 438 9.81 19.37 0.04
N TRP A 439 9.78 19.24 1.37
CA TRP A 439 10.36 20.21 2.30
C TRP A 439 11.84 19.95 2.57
N ASN A 440 12.17 18.70 2.88
CA ASN A 440 13.51 18.33 3.33
C ASN A 440 14.27 17.53 2.27
N GLY A 441 13.57 17.02 1.26
CA GLY A 441 14.11 16.06 0.30
C GLY A 441 13.79 14.61 0.70
N THR A 442 13.84 13.73 -0.30
CA THR A 442 13.50 12.31 -0.18
C THR A 442 14.40 11.56 0.79
N GLN A 443 13.81 10.57 1.45
CA GLN A 443 14.51 9.62 2.29
C GLN A 443 14.45 8.23 1.65
N VAL A 444 15.48 7.44 1.88
CA VAL A 444 15.59 6.02 1.52
C VAL A 444 15.77 5.24 2.80
N TRP A 445 14.83 4.34 3.06
CA TRP A 445 14.80 3.48 4.23
C TRP A 445 15.07 2.03 3.83
N LEU A 446 15.85 1.31 4.63
CA LEU A 446 16.13 -0.10 4.44
C LEU A 446 15.50 -0.92 5.56
N ALA A 447 14.54 -1.78 5.22
CA ALA A 447 14.11 -2.85 6.09
C ALA A 447 15.16 -3.95 6.03
N GLY A 448 15.92 -4.11 7.11
CA GLY A 448 17.01 -5.09 7.16
C GLY A 448 16.53 -6.50 6.86
N GLY A 449 17.00 -7.08 5.74
CA GLY A 449 17.25 -8.52 5.70
C GLY A 449 18.49 -8.82 6.56
N ASP A 450 18.76 -10.08 6.86
CA ASP A 450 19.98 -10.55 7.53
C ASP A 450 21.24 -10.16 6.71
N SER A 451 21.63 -8.88 6.76
CA SER A 451 22.78 -8.37 6.03
C SER A 451 24.07 -8.82 6.75
N PRO A 452 25.04 -9.44 6.04
CA PRO A 452 26.33 -9.83 6.61
C PRO A 452 27.13 -8.66 7.22
N ALA A 453 26.78 -7.41 6.86
CA ALA A 453 27.41 -6.20 7.38
C ALA A 453 27.06 -5.88 8.85
N ARG A 454 26.05 -6.53 9.46
CA ARG A 454 25.79 -6.42 10.90
C ARG A 454 26.79 -7.19 11.78
N HIS A 455 27.74 -7.93 11.19
CA HIS A 455 28.74 -8.73 11.92
C HIS A 455 30.10 -8.04 12.19
N ARG A 456 30.24 -6.71 12.01
CA ARG A 456 31.52 -6.01 12.28
C ARG A 456 31.45 -4.85 13.29
N GLY A 457 30.54 -4.93 14.24
CA GLY A 457 30.63 -4.20 15.52
C GLY A 457 30.64 -5.21 16.66
N PRO A 458 31.20 -4.88 17.84
CA PRO A 458 31.16 -5.81 18.98
C PRO A 458 29.71 -6.21 19.22
N ALA A 459 29.45 -7.51 19.14
CA ALA A 459 28.15 -8.09 19.35
C ALA A 459 27.66 -7.66 20.74
N VAL A 460 26.72 -6.73 20.79
CA VAL A 460 25.80 -6.69 21.92
C VAL A 460 24.88 -7.88 21.69
N GLU A 461 25.28 -9.03 22.23
CA GLU A 461 24.42 -10.17 22.45
C GLU A 461 23.22 -9.72 23.30
N ARG A 462 22.15 -9.27 22.65
CA ARG A 462 20.81 -9.43 23.20
C ARG A 462 20.14 -10.53 22.41
N GLY A 463 20.33 -11.76 22.88
CA GLY A 463 19.48 -12.89 22.54
C GLY A 463 18.07 -12.75 23.13
N GLN A 464 17.41 -11.61 22.95
CA GLN A 464 15.99 -11.48 23.23
C GLN A 464 15.23 -12.10 22.07
N ILE A 465 14.68 -13.30 22.30
CA ILE A 465 13.63 -13.84 21.44
C ILE A 465 12.47 -12.84 21.55
N SER A 466 12.32 -11.96 20.56
CA SER A 466 11.18 -11.06 20.49
C SER A 466 9.90 -11.88 20.49
N LEU A 467 9.00 -11.60 21.42
CA LEU A 467 7.70 -12.24 21.49
C LEU A 467 6.96 -12.00 20.18
N LYS A 468 6.42 -13.07 19.56
CA LYS A 468 5.72 -12.94 18.28
C LYS A 468 4.47 -12.06 18.44
N PRO A 469 4.18 -11.15 17.49
CA PRO A 469 2.95 -10.39 17.51
C PRO A 469 1.73 -11.32 17.48
N PRO A 470 0.63 -10.99 18.18
CA PRO A 470 -0.64 -11.65 17.97
C PRO A 470 -1.05 -11.55 16.49
N GLU A 471 -1.69 -12.58 15.98
CA GLU A 471 -2.10 -12.62 14.56
C GLU A 471 -3.60 -12.87 14.45
N ARG A 472 -4.15 -12.51 13.28
CA ARG A 472 -5.56 -12.75 12.94
C ARG A 472 -6.51 -12.11 13.95
N LEU A 473 -6.17 -10.90 14.41
CA LEU A 473 -7.04 -10.06 15.21
C LEU A 473 -8.30 -9.73 14.40
N GLU A 474 -9.44 -9.87 15.04
CA GLU A 474 -10.77 -9.57 14.51
C GLU A 474 -11.59 -8.84 15.57
N GLY A 475 -12.62 -8.13 15.11
CA GLY A 475 -13.50 -7.36 15.98
C GLY A 475 -14.94 -7.33 15.46
N GLU A 476 -15.91 -7.45 16.35
CA GLU A 476 -17.33 -7.28 16.07
C GLU A 476 -17.99 -6.39 17.12
N SER A 477 -18.95 -5.55 16.71
CA SER A 477 -19.75 -4.75 17.64
C SER A 477 -21.04 -5.47 17.96
N ARG A 478 -21.44 -5.45 19.24
CA ARG A 478 -22.67 -6.05 19.73
C ARG A 478 -23.23 -5.27 20.92
N GLY A 479 -24.33 -4.56 20.71
CA GLY A 479 -25.09 -3.89 21.77
C GLY A 479 -24.23 -2.96 22.63
N GLY A 480 -23.46 -2.06 22.00
CA GLY A 480 -22.54 -1.16 22.66
C GLY A 480 -21.21 -1.78 23.11
N VAL A 481 -20.99 -3.09 22.92
CA VAL A 481 -19.73 -3.76 23.30
C VAL A 481 -18.96 -4.17 22.05
N THR A 482 -17.69 -3.79 21.95
CA THR A 482 -16.80 -4.36 20.94
C THR A 482 -16.14 -5.63 21.47
N VAL A 483 -16.31 -6.75 20.77
CA VAL A 483 -15.64 -8.02 21.07
C VAL A 483 -14.47 -8.20 20.11
N LEU A 484 -13.27 -8.32 20.66
CA LEU A 484 -12.05 -8.61 19.92
C LEU A 484 -11.60 -10.05 20.16
N SER A 485 -11.04 -10.71 19.16
CA SER A 485 -10.38 -12.02 19.32
C SER A 485 -9.23 -12.21 18.35
N TRP A 486 -8.25 -13.04 18.72
CA TRP A 486 -7.05 -13.29 17.89
C TRP A 486 -6.60 -14.75 18.01
N ALA A 487 -5.68 -15.15 17.13
CA ALA A 487 -5.08 -16.47 17.19
C ALA A 487 -4.17 -16.63 18.43
N PRO A 488 -4.01 -17.85 18.98
CA PRO A 488 -3.10 -18.10 20.08
C PRO A 488 -1.67 -17.63 19.79
N ALA A 489 -1.05 -16.92 20.75
CA ALA A 489 0.33 -16.44 20.66
C ALA A 489 1.21 -17.21 21.68
N PRO A 490 1.97 -18.23 21.25
CA PRO A 490 2.84 -18.99 22.16
C PRO A 490 3.87 -18.09 22.86
N GLY A 491 4.05 -18.30 24.17
CA GLY A 491 4.96 -17.50 25.00
C GLY A 491 4.31 -16.27 25.64
N ALA A 492 3.18 -15.80 25.12
CA ALA A 492 2.45 -14.67 25.70
C ALA A 492 1.81 -15.04 27.05
N ARG A 493 1.89 -14.14 28.02
CA ARG A 493 1.24 -14.26 29.33
C ARG A 493 0.00 -13.39 29.43
N ARG A 494 0.06 -12.20 28.84
CA ARG A 494 -1.03 -11.24 28.76
C ARG A 494 -1.00 -10.57 27.40
N PHE A 495 -2.06 -9.81 27.14
CA PHE A 495 -2.24 -9.04 25.93
C PHE A 495 -2.65 -7.62 26.31
N GLY A 496 -1.92 -6.63 25.82
CA GLY A 496 -2.32 -5.22 25.85
C GLY A 496 -3.20 -4.91 24.65
N VAL A 497 -4.39 -4.34 24.90
CA VAL A 497 -5.33 -3.93 23.86
C VAL A 497 -5.25 -2.43 23.68
N PHE A 498 -5.05 -2.01 22.44
CA PHE A 498 -4.91 -0.60 22.06
C PHE A 498 -6.01 -0.21 21.10
N ARG A 499 -6.56 1.00 21.31
CA ARG A 499 -7.68 1.53 20.54
C ARG A 499 -7.40 2.96 20.10
N ALA A 500 -7.70 3.25 18.83
CA ALA A 500 -7.88 4.59 18.32
C ALA A 500 -9.39 4.86 18.13
N THR A 501 -9.88 5.96 18.68
CA THR A 501 -11.28 6.39 18.49
C THR A 501 -11.36 7.37 17.33
N TYR A 502 -12.25 7.11 16.39
CA TYR A 502 -12.51 8.00 15.26
C TYR A 502 -13.64 8.96 15.61
N ARG A 503 -13.52 10.19 15.14
CA ARG A 503 -14.55 11.23 15.30
C ARG A 503 -15.07 11.69 13.95
N PRO A 504 -16.38 11.93 13.80
CA PRO A 504 -16.91 12.44 12.55
C PRO A 504 -16.43 13.88 12.36
N ASN A 505 -16.15 14.26 11.12
CA ASN A 505 -15.53 15.54 10.83
C ASN A 505 -16.41 16.74 11.22
N ARG A 506 -17.73 16.59 11.32
CA ARG A 506 -18.62 17.61 11.91
C ARG A 506 -18.26 18.00 13.35
N GLU A 507 -17.65 17.11 14.13
CA GLU A 507 -17.15 17.41 15.48
C GLU A 507 -15.73 17.99 15.47
N VAL A 508 -14.94 17.59 14.46
CA VAL A 508 -13.52 17.91 14.33
C VAL A 508 -13.32 19.28 13.68
N GLY A 509 -14.12 19.60 12.66
CA GLY A 509 -14.15 20.90 11.99
C GLY A 509 -13.17 21.09 10.83
N ILE A 510 -12.72 20.04 10.14
CA ILE A 510 -11.85 20.17 8.96
C ILE A 510 -12.71 20.56 7.76
N THR A 511 -12.67 21.84 7.38
CA THR A 511 -13.58 22.42 6.37
C THR A 511 -13.41 21.84 4.97
N GLN A 512 -12.24 21.28 4.66
CA GLN A 512 -11.92 20.66 3.37
C GLN A 512 -12.42 19.22 3.24
N LEU A 513 -12.89 18.61 4.33
CA LEU A 513 -13.46 17.27 4.32
C LEU A 513 -14.99 17.35 4.52
N PRO A 514 -15.79 16.53 3.82
CA PRO A 514 -17.18 16.30 4.17
C PRO A 514 -17.42 16.01 5.66
N GLN A 515 -18.57 16.42 6.16
CA GLN A 515 -18.93 16.35 7.58
C GLN A 515 -18.99 14.92 8.14
N ASP A 516 -19.32 13.94 7.31
CA ASP A 516 -19.46 12.53 7.72
C ASP A 516 -18.15 11.73 7.61
N THR A 517 -17.04 12.40 7.29
CA THR A 517 -15.70 11.79 7.23
C THR A 517 -15.23 11.38 8.62
N TRP A 518 -14.65 10.20 8.75
CA TRP A 518 -14.15 9.71 10.03
C TRP A 518 -12.68 10.03 10.19
N ILE A 519 -12.35 10.86 11.18
CA ILE A 519 -10.98 11.29 11.47
C ILE A 519 -10.41 10.41 12.60
N PRO A 520 -9.31 9.69 12.37
CA PRO A 520 -8.67 8.88 13.41
C PRO A 520 -8.11 9.71 14.56
N GLY A 521 -8.13 9.12 15.76
CA GLY A 521 -7.41 9.60 16.93
C GLY A 521 -6.13 8.80 17.21
N PRO A 522 -5.37 9.15 18.26
CA PRO A 522 -4.21 8.38 18.67
C PRO A 522 -4.62 7.02 19.27
N PHE A 523 -3.76 6.02 19.11
CA PHE A 523 -3.92 4.74 19.82
C PHE A 523 -3.59 4.91 21.29
N THR A 524 -4.45 4.37 22.15
CA THR A 524 -4.25 4.34 23.60
C THR A 524 -4.52 2.94 24.13
N ARG A 525 -3.78 2.50 25.15
CA ARG A 525 -4.05 1.22 25.81
C ARG A 525 -5.34 1.33 26.61
N ILE A 526 -6.32 0.49 26.29
CA ILE A 526 -7.63 0.49 26.97
C ILE A 526 -7.79 -0.62 28.00
N GLY A 527 -6.93 -1.64 27.95
CA GLY A 527 -7.03 -2.77 28.86
C GLY A 527 -5.98 -3.84 28.65
N THR A 528 -6.07 -4.86 29.50
CA THR A 528 -5.26 -6.08 29.40
C THR A 528 -6.11 -7.31 29.60
N THR A 529 -5.70 -8.43 29.03
CA THR A 529 -6.36 -9.72 29.21
C THR A 529 -5.35 -10.85 29.15
N ALA A 530 -5.61 -11.95 29.84
CA ALA A 530 -4.87 -13.21 29.69
C ALA A 530 -5.57 -14.18 28.72
N GLN A 531 -6.76 -13.81 28.23
CA GLN A 531 -7.52 -14.58 27.25
C GLN A 531 -7.13 -14.19 25.83
N PHE A 532 -7.52 -15.00 24.85
CA PHE A 532 -7.36 -14.68 23.41
C PHE A 532 -8.51 -13.84 22.86
N PHE A 533 -9.24 -13.18 23.76
CA PHE A 533 -10.33 -12.27 23.44
C PHE A 533 -10.40 -11.14 24.47
N PHE A 534 -11.03 -10.03 24.08
CA PHE A 534 -11.26 -8.86 24.92
C PHE A 534 -12.63 -8.27 24.62
N GLN A 535 -13.35 -7.85 25.65
CA GLN A 535 -14.59 -7.08 25.51
C GLN A 535 -14.28 -5.64 25.89
N ASP A 536 -14.51 -4.72 24.97
CA ASP A 536 -14.48 -3.28 25.22
C ASP A 536 -15.92 -2.79 25.48
N PRO A 537 -16.33 -2.68 26.75
CA PRO A 537 -17.65 -2.15 27.12
C PRO A 537 -17.73 -0.63 27.03
N THR A 538 -16.61 0.04 26.71
CA THR A 538 -16.54 1.50 26.58
C THR A 538 -16.70 1.96 25.13
N ALA A 539 -16.87 1.02 24.20
CA ALA A 539 -17.28 1.31 22.84
C ALA A 539 -18.70 1.92 22.87
N VAL A 540 -19.00 2.74 21.87
CA VAL A 540 -20.34 3.28 21.64
C VAL A 540 -20.71 3.01 20.19
N ASP A 541 -21.96 2.65 19.94
CA ASP A 541 -22.40 2.12 18.65
C ASP A 541 -22.25 3.12 17.49
N GLU A 542 -22.32 4.42 17.79
CA GLU A 542 -22.24 5.49 16.81
C GLU A 542 -20.80 5.84 16.39
N ALA A 543 -19.79 5.38 17.13
CA ALA A 543 -18.39 5.68 16.87
C ALA A 543 -17.71 4.57 16.06
N ARG A 544 -16.60 4.93 15.40
CA ARG A 544 -15.69 3.97 14.77
C ARG A 544 -14.40 3.86 15.58
N TYR A 545 -13.84 2.67 15.58
CA TYR A 545 -12.63 2.35 16.33
C TYR A 545 -11.68 1.54 15.47
N ALA A 546 -10.39 1.81 15.58
CA ALA A 546 -9.35 0.89 15.14
C ALA A 546 -8.70 0.24 16.36
N TYR A 547 -8.37 -1.05 16.27
CA TYR A 547 -7.72 -1.80 17.33
C TYR A 547 -6.48 -2.53 16.84
N TYR A 548 -5.49 -2.65 17.72
CA TYR A 548 -4.44 -3.66 17.64
C TYR A 548 -4.18 -4.25 19.03
N VAL A 549 -3.51 -5.39 19.05
CA VAL A 549 -3.13 -6.10 20.28
C VAL A 549 -1.64 -6.35 20.28
N ARG A 550 -1.01 -6.21 21.44
CA ARG A 550 0.39 -6.60 21.68
C ARG A 550 0.42 -7.70 22.73
N ALA A 551 1.17 -8.75 22.47
CA ALA A 551 1.46 -9.78 23.47
C ALA A 551 2.46 -9.22 24.49
N GLU A 552 2.36 -9.67 25.73
CA GLU A 552 3.23 -9.31 26.86
C GLU A 552 3.81 -10.60 27.45
N ASP A 553 5.13 -10.67 27.61
CA ASP A 553 5.82 -11.82 28.22
C ASP A 553 5.81 -11.78 29.77
N ARG A 554 6.70 -12.52 30.44
CA ARG A 554 6.75 -12.55 31.91
C ARG A 554 7.45 -11.33 32.49
N GLU A 555 8.32 -10.73 31.71
CA GLU A 555 9.18 -9.60 32.03
C GLU A 555 8.45 -8.26 31.78
N GLY A 556 7.30 -8.30 31.10
CA GLY A 556 6.49 -7.13 30.76
C GLY A 556 6.88 -6.52 29.42
N GLU A 557 7.75 -7.19 28.66
CA GLU A 557 8.15 -6.75 27.32
C GLU A 557 7.01 -7.03 26.34
N LEU A 558 6.76 -6.06 25.48
CA LEU A 558 5.65 -6.11 24.52
C LEU A 558 6.17 -6.55 23.15
N SER A 559 5.46 -7.49 22.52
CA SER A 559 5.66 -7.87 21.12
C SER A 559 5.44 -6.68 20.18
N ASP A 560 5.71 -6.88 18.91
CA ASP A 560 5.18 -6.00 17.86
C ASP A 560 3.64 -6.03 17.87
N PRO A 561 2.98 -4.99 17.34
CA PRO A 561 1.53 -5.00 17.20
C PRO A 561 1.02 -6.07 16.23
N SER A 562 -0.20 -6.55 16.51
CA SER A 562 -0.96 -7.39 15.60
C SER A 562 -1.36 -6.66 14.32
N ASN A 563 -2.06 -7.37 13.43
CA ASN A 563 -2.83 -6.71 12.39
C ASN A 563 -3.85 -5.74 13.01
N VAL A 564 -4.25 -4.74 12.23
CA VAL A 564 -5.27 -3.76 12.63
C VAL A 564 -6.65 -4.29 12.24
N VAL A 565 -7.65 -3.98 13.06
CA VAL A 565 -9.06 -4.19 12.72
C VAL A 565 -9.87 -2.93 13.02
N MET A 566 -10.86 -2.64 12.18
CA MET A 566 -11.81 -1.56 12.41
C MET A 566 -13.19 -2.08 12.81
N VAL A 567 -13.81 -1.43 13.79
CA VAL A 567 -15.13 -1.78 14.34
C VAL A 567 -16.02 -0.52 14.37
N PRO A 568 -17.29 -0.58 13.95
CA PRO A 568 -17.96 -1.74 13.33
C PRO A 568 -17.29 -2.13 12.00
N SER A 569 -17.16 -3.44 11.75
CA SER A 569 -16.55 -3.92 10.52
C SER A 569 -17.42 -3.54 9.32
N VAL A 570 -16.79 -3.11 8.24
CA VAL A 570 -17.46 -2.94 6.94
C VAL A 570 -17.62 -4.26 6.19
N ALA A 571 -16.97 -5.34 6.64
CA ALA A 571 -17.18 -6.68 6.11
C ALA A 571 -18.28 -7.43 6.89
N PRO A 572 -18.98 -8.39 6.25
CA PRO A 572 -19.89 -9.29 6.93
C PRO A 572 -19.15 -10.14 7.96
N VAL A 573 -19.83 -10.38 9.07
CA VAL A 573 -19.34 -11.25 10.12
C VAL A 573 -19.48 -12.71 9.68
N GLY A 574 -18.46 -13.54 9.92
CA GLY A 574 -18.47 -14.95 9.50
C GLY A 574 -19.47 -15.81 10.28
N SER A 575 -20.26 -16.63 9.60
CA SER A 575 -21.22 -17.58 10.19
C SER A 575 -21.13 -18.93 9.49
N ILE A 576 -21.74 -19.98 10.04
CA ILE A 576 -21.87 -21.27 9.36
C ILE A 576 -22.61 -21.11 8.02
N ASP A 577 -23.65 -20.27 7.96
CA ASP A 577 -24.38 -20.00 6.72
C ASP A 577 -23.51 -19.26 5.69
N HIS A 578 -22.65 -18.34 6.13
CA HIS A 578 -21.66 -17.70 5.26
C HIS A 578 -20.71 -18.74 4.67
N VAL A 579 -20.06 -19.57 5.50
CA VAL A 579 -19.12 -20.60 5.01
C VAL A 579 -19.80 -21.56 4.03
N ARG A 580 -21.07 -21.92 4.30
CA ARG A 580 -21.86 -22.76 3.40
C ARG A 580 -22.07 -22.09 2.05
N ALA A 581 -22.48 -20.81 2.04
CA ALA A 581 -22.69 -20.05 0.81
C ALA A 581 -21.39 -19.95 -0.01
N THR A 582 -20.24 -19.73 0.64
CA THR A 582 -18.94 -19.68 -0.01
C THR A 582 -18.55 -21.02 -0.63
N ILE A 583 -18.77 -22.15 0.06
CA ILE A 583 -18.48 -23.48 -0.51
C ILE A 583 -19.32 -23.74 -1.76
N LEU A 584 -20.61 -23.38 -1.73
CA LEU A 584 -21.52 -23.54 -2.87
C LEU A 584 -21.12 -22.64 -4.06
N ASP A 585 -20.75 -21.39 -3.78
CA ASP A 585 -20.27 -20.46 -4.80
C ASP A 585 -18.96 -20.93 -5.43
N LEU A 586 -17.99 -21.39 -4.63
CA LEU A 586 -16.75 -21.99 -5.13
C LEU A 586 -17.03 -23.21 -6.02
N ALA A 587 -17.94 -24.09 -5.61
CA ALA A 587 -18.36 -25.23 -6.43
C ALA A 587 -19.00 -24.79 -7.75
N GLY A 588 -19.91 -23.81 -7.71
CA GLY A 588 -20.55 -23.24 -8.89
C GLY A 588 -19.57 -22.59 -9.87
N ARG A 589 -18.47 -22.02 -9.37
CA ARG A 589 -17.35 -21.47 -10.16
C ARG A 589 -16.32 -22.52 -10.60
N GLY A 590 -16.58 -23.82 -10.38
CA GLY A 590 -15.67 -24.91 -10.75
C GLY A 590 -14.35 -24.93 -9.95
N LYS A 591 -14.32 -24.28 -8.78
CA LYS A 591 -13.16 -24.21 -7.89
C LYS A 591 -13.00 -25.44 -7.00
N VAL A 592 -14.05 -26.26 -6.90
CA VAL A 592 -14.04 -27.57 -6.23
C VAL A 592 -13.86 -28.66 -7.28
N LYS A 593 -12.71 -29.34 -7.28
CA LYS A 593 -12.26 -30.21 -8.38
C LYS A 593 -12.51 -31.70 -8.17
N ALA A 594 -12.62 -32.16 -6.92
CA ALA A 594 -12.77 -33.58 -6.61
C ALA A 594 -14.24 -34.05 -6.64
N VAL A 595 -14.49 -35.23 -7.22
CA VAL A 595 -15.80 -35.90 -7.16
C VAL A 595 -16.18 -36.12 -5.69
N GLY A 596 -17.30 -35.53 -5.26
CA GLY A 596 -17.75 -35.58 -3.87
C GLY A 596 -17.01 -34.66 -2.89
N GLY A 597 -16.07 -33.81 -3.36
CA GLY A 597 -15.36 -32.83 -2.54
C GLY A 597 -16.31 -31.83 -1.89
N GLU A 598 -17.23 -31.27 -2.66
CA GLU A 598 -18.27 -30.35 -2.17
C GLU A 598 -19.12 -31.03 -1.08
N ALA A 599 -19.66 -32.22 -1.38
CA ALA A 599 -20.46 -33.00 -0.43
C ALA A 599 -19.69 -33.31 0.87
N GLY A 600 -18.39 -33.59 0.77
CA GLY A 600 -17.52 -33.80 1.94
C GLY A 600 -17.40 -32.56 2.83
N LEU A 601 -17.09 -31.40 2.24
CA LEU A 601 -16.98 -30.13 2.96
C LEU A 601 -18.31 -29.73 3.61
N LEU A 602 -19.41 -29.81 2.84
CA LEU A 602 -20.76 -29.52 3.33
C LEU A 602 -21.20 -30.47 4.44
N ARG A 603 -20.81 -31.74 4.40
CA ARG A 603 -21.11 -32.72 5.45
C ARG A 603 -20.44 -32.35 6.77
N LEU A 604 -19.16 -32.00 6.77
CA LEU A 604 -18.48 -31.56 7.99
C LEU A 604 -19.14 -30.31 8.57
N LEU A 605 -19.46 -29.34 7.71
CA LEU A 605 -20.13 -28.11 8.12
C LEU A 605 -21.54 -28.36 8.67
N ALA A 606 -22.31 -29.28 8.08
CA ALA A 606 -23.66 -29.62 8.55
C ALA A 606 -23.63 -30.28 9.94
N VAL A 607 -22.67 -31.17 10.20
CA VAL A 607 -22.52 -31.79 11.53
C VAL A 607 -22.07 -30.75 12.57
N ALA A 608 -21.19 -29.82 12.20
CA ALA A 608 -20.85 -28.68 13.06
C ALA A 608 -22.07 -27.81 13.38
N ARG A 609 -22.92 -27.52 12.38
CA ARG A 609 -24.17 -26.75 12.55
C ARG A 609 -25.11 -27.43 13.54
N ALA A 610 -25.38 -28.72 13.36
CA ALA A 610 -26.26 -29.48 14.24
C ALA A 610 -25.75 -29.52 15.69
N ALA A 611 -24.43 -29.67 15.87
CA ALA A 611 -23.82 -29.62 17.19
C ALA A 611 -23.94 -28.22 17.83
N ALA A 612 -23.70 -27.14 17.08
CA ALA A 612 -23.85 -25.79 17.58
C ALA A 612 -25.32 -25.47 17.95
N ALA A 613 -26.27 -25.82 17.07
CA ALA A 613 -27.71 -25.59 17.29
C ALA A 613 -28.28 -26.35 18.50
N SER A 614 -27.69 -27.49 18.87
CA SER A 614 -28.04 -28.24 20.08
C SER A 614 -27.28 -27.78 21.34
N GLY A 615 -26.47 -26.72 21.24
CA GLY A 615 -25.67 -26.19 22.35
C GLY A 615 -24.36 -26.94 22.63
N ASN A 616 -24.03 -27.98 21.86
CA ASN A 616 -22.78 -28.74 22.01
C ASN A 616 -21.62 -28.05 21.25
N LEU A 617 -21.19 -26.90 21.78
CA LEU A 617 -20.15 -26.06 21.18
C LEU A 617 -18.77 -26.73 21.10
N PRO A 618 -18.31 -27.54 22.08
CA PRO A 618 -17.06 -28.30 21.94
C PRO A 618 -17.08 -29.26 20.74
N ARG A 619 -18.21 -29.95 20.52
CA ARG A 619 -18.39 -30.83 19.36
C ARG A 619 -18.46 -30.04 18.05
N ALA A 620 -19.17 -28.90 18.03
CA ALA A 620 -19.21 -28.03 16.86
C ALA A 620 -17.82 -27.55 16.46
N ARG A 621 -17.04 -27.08 17.44
CA ARG A 621 -15.66 -26.65 17.26
C ARG A 621 -14.78 -27.77 16.69
N TRP A 622 -14.86 -28.98 17.23
CA TRP A 622 -14.08 -30.13 16.74
C TRP A 622 -14.33 -30.42 15.25
N TRP A 623 -15.59 -30.37 14.81
CA TRP A 623 -15.94 -30.58 13.40
C TRP A 623 -15.48 -29.43 12.50
N LEU A 624 -15.52 -28.18 12.96
CA LEU A 624 -14.96 -27.05 12.23
C LEU A 624 -13.44 -27.10 12.14
N GLU A 625 -12.75 -27.55 13.19
CA GLU A 625 -11.31 -27.80 13.14
C GLU A 625 -10.97 -28.95 12.17
N ALA A 626 -11.83 -29.97 12.07
CA ALA A 626 -11.69 -31.01 11.05
C ALA A 626 -11.88 -30.46 9.63
N LEU A 627 -12.87 -29.59 9.41
CA LEU A 627 -13.08 -28.89 8.14
C LEU A 627 -11.86 -28.01 7.78
N HIS A 628 -11.37 -27.23 8.75
CA HIS A 628 -10.18 -26.40 8.59
C HIS A 628 -8.96 -27.23 8.16
N ARG A 629 -8.70 -28.36 8.84
CA ARG A 629 -7.62 -29.29 8.44
C ARG A 629 -7.84 -29.87 7.06
N GLN A 630 -9.07 -30.29 6.71
CA GLN A 630 -9.36 -30.85 5.39
C GLN A 630 -9.09 -29.85 4.27
N VAL A 631 -9.47 -28.58 4.47
CA VAL A 631 -9.22 -27.50 3.51
C VAL A 631 -7.72 -27.21 3.39
N GLY A 632 -7.00 -27.10 4.52
CA GLY A 632 -5.57 -26.79 4.53
C GLY A 632 -4.64 -27.93 4.09
N GLN A 633 -5.05 -29.20 4.22
CA GLN A 633 -4.21 -30.36 3.87
C GLN A 633 -4.34 -30.81 2.40
N ASN A 634 -5.42 -30.42 1.70
CA ASN A 634 -5.68 -30.86 0.32
C ASN A 634 -5.76 -29.70 -0.71
N PRO A 635 -4.90 -28.66 -0.64
CA PRO A 635 -4.92 -27.58 -1.64
C PRO A 635 -4.48 -28.10 -3.02
N GLY A 636 -5.22 -27.73 -4.06
CA GLY A 636 -4.97 -28.16 -5.44
C GLY A 636 -5.66 -29.47 -5.84
N GLU A 637 -6.00 -30.34 -4.89
CA GLU A 637 -6.67 -31.63 -5.13
C GLU A 637 -8.20 -31.51 -5.09
N ALA A 638 -8.75 -31.08 -3.94
CA ALA A 638 -10.19 -30.94 -3.76
C ALA A 638 -10.69 -29.53 -4.08
N LEU A 639 -9.88 -28.52 -3.82
CA LEU A 639 -10.11 -27.10 -4.08
C LEU A 639 -8.90 -26.56 -4.84
N ASP A 640 -9.06 -25.59 -5.74
CA ASP A 640 -7.89 -24.86 -6.20
C ASP A 640 -7.17 -24.18 -5.02
N SER A 641 -5.85 -24.05 -5.12
CA SER A 641 -5.00 -23.69 -3.98
C SER A 641 -5.33 -22.32 -3.38
N LEU A 642 -5.80 -21.36 -4.18
CA LEU A 642 -6.12 -20.02 -3.71
C LEU A 642 -7.47 -19.97 -3.00
N SER A 643 -8.48 -20.67 -3.53
CA SER A 643 -9.77 -20.82 -2.86
C SER A 643 -9.64 -21.62 -1.56
N ALA A 644 -8.74 -22.61 -1.52
CA ALA A 644 -8.44 -23.35 -0.30
C ALA A 644 -7.89 -22.44 0.80
N GLU A 645 -6.93 -21.57 0.49
CA GLU A 645 -6.38 -20.61 1.46
C GLU A 645 -7.45 -19.66 2.03
N GLU A 646 -8.36 -19.17 1.19
CA GLU A 646 -9.43 -18.27 1.62
C GLU A 646 -10.44 -18.96 2.51
N LEU A 647 -10.88 -20.16 2.11
CA LEU A 647 -11.80 -20.95 2.88
C LEU A 647 -11.16 -21.38 4.20
N GLU A 648 -9.86 -21.70 4.21
CA GLU A 648 -9.10 -22.01 5.41
C GLU A 648 -9.13 -20.84 6.41
N ILE A 649 -8.88 -19.62 5.92
CA ILE A 649 -8.96 -18.39 6.74
C ILE A 649 -10.38 -18.24 7.28
N MET A 650 -11.41 -18.36 6.45
CA MET A 650 -12.81 -18.18 6.85
C MET A 650 -13.24 -19.20 7.91
N VAL A 651 -12.88 -20.49 7.74
CA VAL A 651 -13.18 -21.53 8.73
C VAL A 651 -12.41 -21.28 10.03
N ALA A 652 -11.16 -20.82 9.97
CA ALA A 652 -10.41 -20.46 11.16
C ALA A 652 -11.06 -19.30 11.95
N LYS A 653 -11.63 -18.30 11.26
CA LYS A 653 -12.43 -17.24 11.87
C LYS A 653 -13.65 -17.83 12.59
N LEU A 654 -14.37 -18.73 11.93
CA LEU A 654 -15.55 -19.38 12.51
C LEU A 654 -15.24 -20.25 13.74
N VAL A 655 -14.11 -20.98 13.72
CA VAL A 655 -13.62 -21.75 14.89
C VAL A 655 -13.40 -20.84 16.11
N ARG A 656 -12.82 -19.65 15.90
CA ARG A 656 -12.67 -18.65 16.97
C ARG A 656 -14.01 -18.16 17.49
N ARG A 657 -14.96 -17.87 16.60
CA ARG A 657 -16.33 -17.46 16.98
C ARG A 657 -17.06 -18.50 17.81
N VAL A 658 -16.96 -19.80 17.47
CA VAL A 658 -17.52 -20.86 18.32
C VAL A 658 -16.88 -20.86 19.71
N SER A 659 -15.59 -20.57 19.81
CA SER A 659 -14.90 -20.46 21.11
C SER A 659 -15.38 -19.25 21.92
N LEU A 660 -15.68 -18.12 21.27
CA LEU A 660 -16.32 -16.97 21.92
C LEU A 660 -17.73 -17.31 22.42
N ALA A 661 -18.51 -18.05 21.63
CA ALA A 661 -19.85 -18.50 22.03
C ALA A 661 -19.77 -19.48 23.23
N GLN A 662 -18.78 -20.37 23.22
CA GLN A 662 -18.53 -21.29 24.34
C GLN A 662 -18.13 -20.55 25.62
N ALA A 663 -17.43 -19.43 25.50
CA ALA A 663 -17.11 -18.55 26.61
C ALA A 663 -18.27 -17.61 27.04
N GLY A 664 -19.43 -17.70 26.38
CA GLY A 664 -20.60 -16.85 26.66
C GLY A 664 -20.45 -15.39 26.22
N VAL A 665 -19.43 -15.08 25.41
CA VAL A 665 -19.14 -13.71 24.95
C VAL A 665 -20.08 -13.32 23.81
N ILE A 666 -20.36 -14.26 22.91
CA ILE A 666 -21.34 -14.09 21.82
C ILE A 666 -22.42 -15.18 21.94
N PRO A 667 -23.63 -14.97 21.41
CA PRO A 667 -24.69 -15.95 21.46
C PRO A 667 -24.47 -17.00 20.35
N VAL A 668 -24.98 -18.22 20.56
CA VAL A 668 -24.84 -19.30 19.58
C VAL A 668 -25.45 -18.93 18.22
N ARG A 669 -26.55 -18.18 18.20
CA ARG A 669 -27.22 -17.74 16.97
C ARG A 669 -26.29 -16.95 16.03
N ASP A 670 -25.39 -16.12 16.57
CA ASP A 670 -24.49 -15.26 15.77
C ASP A 670 -23.35 -16.09 15.12
N VAL A 671 -23.20 -17.35 15.52
CA VAL A 671 -22.31 -18.32 14.86
C VAL A 671 -23.06 -19.08 13.77
N LEU A 672 -24.35 -19.38 13.99
CA LEU A 672 -25.18 -20.17 13.08
C LEU A 672 -25.59 -19.38 11.84
N GLU A 673 -26.10 -18.17 12.06
CA GLU A 673 -26.80 -17.36 11.08
C GLU A 673 -25.95 -16.18 10.65
N SER A 674 -26.06 -15.82 9.37
CA SER A 674 -25.57 -14.51 8.92
C SER A 674 -26.48 -13.45 9.53
N SER A 675 -25.92 -12.55 10.33
CA SER A 675 -26.67 -11.37 10.80
C SER A 675 -27.08 -10.56 9.58
N ALA A 676 -28.38 -10.55 9.26
CA ALA A 676 -28.95 -9.58 8.34
C ALA A 676 -28.70 -8.19 8.96
N ARG A 677 -27.97 -7.33 8.23
CA ARG A 677 -27.91 -5.91 8.56
C ARG A 677 -29.10 -5.20 7.96
#